data_AF-A0A355SBT9-F1
#
_entry.id   AF-A0A355SBT9-F1
#
_cell.length_a   1.000
_cell.length_b   1.000
_cell.length_c   1.000
_cell.angle_alpha   90.00
_cell.angle_beta   90.00
_cell.angle_gamma   90.00
#
_symmetry.space_group_name_H-M   'P 1'
#
loop_
_entity.id
_entity.type
_entity.pdbx_description
1 polymer ?
#
loop_
_entity_poly.entity_id
_entity_poly.type
_entity_poly.pdbx_seq_one_letter_code
_entity_poly.pdbx_strand_id
1 'polypeptide(L)'
;ISGPGINGIVAIGDIAGGSPPVYSIGADATDDDGDDLPDTWELSWDSIDSLDQLSGAGDFDNDGLTDLQELNAGLNPTNADTDDDGSSDGDEIANETNPRNPDSDRDGLSDGAETNTGAFVDANDTGTDPLNNDSDGDLISDFVEVNDPGRDPNVAEAPTAGDLVADLTVYYNFDENLLDQAHIIPGTASSTADDLEFIAPHPGTYDAGLFGGAGYLGNGQGGGHAETAYSPDVDGNIAEPSQEITVQWWGRVDQFTTSWQIGVGRGEGANWRFHRWSNNPTMAWQGGSNDIHGDATEFAIDDGEWHHFVGTSNGVSNVRALYIDGREAVSTTLTAPLNSDPNLPLMIGENPGALNRQWDGGIDDVAIWRRALTAEQIQAIYLAGTNGQSLGDLIGGAGIDPLGLAVSLAEDDPLTIRAEFNTQPARQYDILVSPDLNSPRDTWTELEGYQDIPADESGRASVEFAPPFDGVGFIAVREEGLPAFFEEDFETGDGGWTAVANDASANTQWELGAPSGTTGPLTGAGQSLNAWSTNLGDYGTDSDISLFSPPLDFSGIPGAELTFDAFRDADGFGDTATIRFLRVGDDALLGVETPIDMAIFDTDYVSLTVPVPAEAIGENARIEFNFVSDGTLDAFSGLSIDNVTIEVAAP
;
A
#
# COMPACT_ATOMS: atom_id res chain seq x y z
N ILE A 1 -45.07 18.49 -6.64
CA ILE A 1 -45.45 17.19 -6.04
C ILE A 1 -46.94 17.00 -6.32
N SER A 2 -47.42 16.03 -7.11
CA SER A 2 -47.01 14.62 -7.24
C SER A 2 -47.31 14.01 -8.63
N GLY A 3 -46.44 13.11 -9.09
CA GLY A 3 -46.74 11.73 -9.48
C GLY A 3 -47.49 11.43 -10.80
N PRO A 4 -47.15 10.34 -11.52
CA PRO A 4 -47.76 10.00 -12.80
C PRO A 4 -49.21 9.51 -12.61
N GLY A 5 -50.13 10.03 -13.44
CA GLY A 5 -51.49 9.49 -13.58
C GLY A 5 -52.65 10.30 -12.98
N ILE A 6 -52.49 11.58 -12.60
CA ILE A 6 -53.63 12.44 -12.23
C ILE A 6 -53.71 13.65 -13.18
N ASN A 7 -54.82 13.73 -13.92
CA ASN A 7 -55.21 14.94 -14.64
C ASN A 7 -55.74 16.01 -13.66
N GLY A 8 -55.07 17.18 -13.62
CA GLY A 8 -55.35 18.35 -12.77
C GLY A 8 -54.37 18.49 -11.59
N ILE A 9 -53.77 19.65 -11.27
CA ILE A 9 -54.44 20.83 -10.68
C ILE A 9 -53.52 22.10 -10.67
N VAL A 10 -54.20 23.24 -10.67
CA VAL A 10 -53.86 24.65 -10.32
C VAL A 10 -53.01 24.88 -9.05
N ALA A 11 -52.08 25.83 -9.09
CA ALA A 11 -51.59 26.55 -7.91
C ALA A 11 -52.12 27.99 -7.87
N ILE A 12 -52.67 28.41 -6.71
CA ILE A 12 -53.18 29.76 -6.45
C ILE A 12 -52.07 30.56 -5.74
N GLY A 13 -51.69 31.71 -6.29
CA GLY A 13 -50.75 32.67 -5.70
C GLY A 13 -51.32 34.11 -5.74
N ASP A 14 -50.99 34.89 -4.71
CA ASP A 14 -51.58 36.19 -4.33
C ASP A 14 -51.49 37.30 -5.40
N ILE A 15 -52.54 38.12 -5.45
CA ILE A 15 -52.95 39.03 -6.53
C ILE A 15 -52.29 40.42 -6.48
N ALA A 16 -51.23 40.61 -5.71
CA ALA A 16 -50.67 41.94 -5.44
C ALA A 16 -49.60 42.44 -6.44
N GLY A 17 -49.19 41.66 -7.44
CA GLY A 17 -47.96 41.94 -8.24
C GLY A 17 -48.04 42.08 -9.76
N GLY A 18 -49.18 41.82 -10.41
CA GLY A 18 -49.28 41.78 -11.88
C GLY A 18 -49.14 40.36 -12.44
N SER A 19 -50.12 39.94 -13.25
CA SER A 19 -50.22 38.55 -13.73
C SER A 19 -49.15 38.19 -14.77
N PRO A 20 -48.49 37.03 -14.66
CA PRO A 20 -47.85 36.39 -15.81
C PRO A 20 -48.92 35.81 -16.77
N PRO A 21 -48.59 35.65 -18.06
CA PRO A 21 -49.48 35.06 -19.06
C PRO A 21 -49.92 33.63 -18.70
N VAL A 22 -51.16 33.28 -19.07
CA VAL A 22 -51.74 31.93 -18.95
C VAL A 22 -51.55 31.20 -20.26
N TYR A 23 -51.01 29.98 -20.23
CA TYR A 23 -50.96 29.06 -21.36
C TYR A 23 -51.82 27.83 -21.06
N SER A 24 -52.60 27.38 -22.04
CA SER A 24 -53.33 26.11 -22.00
C SER A 24 -52.39 24.95 -22.32
N ILE A 25 -52.36 23.92 -21.47
CA ILE A 25 -51.81 22.60 -21.81
C ILE A 25 -52.99 21.62 -21.91
N GLY A 26 -53.13 21.07 -23.10
CA GLY A 26 -54.15 20.15 -23.55
C GLY A 26 -54.02 20.11 -25.07
N ALA A 27 -53.22 19.18 -25.58
CA ALA A 27 -53.14 18.91 -27.01
C ALA A 27 -54.47 18.31 -27.46
N ASP A 28 -55.10 18.91 -28.47
CA ASP A 28 -56.14 18.22 -29.23
C ASP A 28 -55.47 17.04 -29.94
N ALA A 29 -56.02 15.84 -29.77
CA ALA A 29 -55.57 14.62 -30.46
C ALA A 29 -56.13 14.54 -31.88
N THR A 30 -56.15 15.67 -32.59
CA THR A 30 -56.42 15.67 -34.04
C THR A 30 -55.21 15.09 -34.75
N ASP A 31 -55.51 14.17 -35.65
CA ASP A 31 -54.64 13.44 -36.58
C ASP A 31 -55.42 13.54 -37.91
N ASP A 32 -55.19 14.65 -38.62
CA ASP A 32 -56.03 15.08 -39.75
C ASP A 32 -55.73 14.30 -41.05
N ASP A 33 -54.53 13.74 -41.19
CA ASP A 33 -54.09 12.90 -42.32
C ASP A 33 -54.12 11.39 -42.04
N GLY A 34 -54.25 10.99 -40.77
CA GLY A 34 -54.68 9.66 -40.34
C GLY A 34 -53.57 8.63 -40.31
N ASP A 35 -52.38 9.04 -39.90
CA ASP A 35 -51.18 8.19 -39.83
C ASP A 35 -50.72 7.85 -38.40
N ASP A 36 -51.61 8.07 -37.43
CA ASP A 36 -51.43 7.81 -36.01
C ASP A 36 -50.45 8.78 -35.29
N LEU A 37 -50.04 9.88 -35.95
CA LEU A 37 -49.33 11.00 -35.33
C LEU A 37 -50.30 12.17 -34.99
N PRO A 38 -50.13 12.86 -33.84
CA PRO A 38 -50.94 14.04 -33.55
C PRO A 38 -50.42 15.30 -34.26
N ASP A 39 -51.30 16.05 -34.94
CA ASP A 39 -50.97 17.27 -35.70
C ASP A 39 -50.11 18.27 -34.89
N THR A 40 -50.46 18.40 -33.60
CA THR A 40 -49.79 19.35 -32.69
C THR A 40 -48.36 18.97 -32.35
N TRP A 41 -48.03 17.68 -32.40
CA TRP A 41 -46.67 17.18 -32.20
C TRP A 41 -45.87 17.32 -33.50
N GLU A 42 -46.45 16.94 -34.64
CA GLU A 42 -45.78 17.04 -35.94
C GLU A 42 -45.36 18.48 -36.26
N LEU A 43 -46.27 19.44 -36.06
CA LEU A 43 -46.02 20.87 -36.29
C LEU A 43 -45.27 21.56 -35.13
N SER A 44 -44.81 20.81 -34.11
CA SER A 44 -44.02 21.38 -33.01
C SER A 44 -42.54 21.54 -33.35
N TRP A 45 -42.07 20.88 -34.40
CA TRP A 45 -40.68 20.86 -34.84
C TRP A 45 -40.43 21.96 -35.88
N ASP A 46 -39.38 22.77 -35.69
CA ASP A 46 -39.11 23.97 -36.50
C ASP A 46 -38.92 23.69 -38.02
N SER A 47 -38.57 22.45 -38.40
CA SER A 47 -38.32 22.00 -39.77
C SER A 47 -39.55 21.37 -40.46
N ILE A 48 -40.67 21.23 -39.74
CA ILE A 48 -41.91 20.63 -40.23
C ILE A 48 -42.95 21.75 -40.43
N ASP A 49 -43.40 21.94 -41.68
CA ASP A 49 -44.40 22.95 -42.06
C ASP A 49 -45.69 22.37 -42.67
N SER A 50 -45.78 21.04 -42.76
CA SER A 50 -46.91 20.28 -43.29
C SER A 50 -47.03 18.91 -42.60
N LEU A 51 -48.27 18.45 -42.39
CA LEU A 51 -48.57 17.14 -41.77
C LEU A 51 -48.02 15.97 -42.60
N ASP A 52 -48.14 16.04 -43.95
CA ASP A 52 -47.59 15.03 -44.87
C ASP A 52 -46.03 14.82 -44.83
N GLN A 53 -45.27 15.56 -43.99
CA GLN A 53 -43.81 15.40 -43.90
C GLN A 53 -43.36 14.29 -42.97
N LEU A 54 -44.00 14.16 -41.81
CA LEU A 54 -43.83 13.02 -40.91
C LEU A 54 -44.91 12.00 -41.25
N SER A 55 -44.67 10.74 -40.90
CA SER A 55 -45.73 9.74 -40.89
C SER A 55 -45.46 8.59 -39.95
N GLY A 56 -46.49 7.98 -39.37
CA GLY A 56 -46.28 6.92 -38.38
C GLY A 56 -45.51 5.67 -38.87
N ALA A 57 -45.33 5.50 -40.19
CA ALA A 57 -44.47 4.47 -40.79
C ALA A 57 -43.25 5.03 -41.55
N GLY A 58 -43.10 6.35 -41.55
CA GLY A 58 -41.93 7.08 -42.04
C GLY A 58 -40.82 7.08 -41.00
N ASP A 59 -39.65 7.48 -41.45
CA ASP A 59 -38.39 7.58 -40.71
C ASP A 59 -37.71 8.82 -41.30
N PHE A 60 -38.02 9.98 -40.74
CA PHE A 60 -37.74 11.25 -41.40
C PHE A 60 -36.25 11.60 -41.43
N ASP A 61 -35.51 11.30 -40.36
CA ASP A 61 -34.07 11.56 -40.25
C ASP A 61 -33.18 10.35 -40.60
N ASN A 62 -33.77 9.16 -40.81
CA ASN A 62 -33.14 7.93 -41.31
C ASN A 62 -32.19 7.27 -40.29
N ASP A 63 -32.58 7.29 -39.01
CA ASP A 63 -31.88 6.62 -37.91
C ASP A 63 -32.34 5.15 -37.71
N GLY A 64 -33.43 4.74 -38.38
CA GLY A 64 -34.01 3.40 -38.28
C GLY A 64 -35.17 3.25 -37.30
N LEU A 65 -35.58 4.32 -36.61
CA LEU A 65 -36.86 4.43 -35.90
C LEU A 65 -37.91 5.03 -36.83
N THR A 66 -39.17 4.62 -36.61
CA THR A 66 -40.29 5.32 -37.26
C THR A 66 -40.68 6.56 -36.46
N ASP A 67 -41.25 7.57 -37.12
CA ASP A 67 -41.71 8.80 -36.45
C ASP A 67 -42.70 8.49 -35.29
N LEU A 68 -43.47 7.39 -35.42
CA LEU A 68 -44.35 6.90 -34.34
C LEU A 68 -43.57 6.25 -33.18
N GLN A 69 -42.49 5.52 -33.46
CA GLN A 69 -41.62 4.98 -32.40
C GLN A 69 -40.97 6.12 -31.62
N GLU A 70 -40.50 7.16 -32.31
CA GLU A 70 -39.92 8.34 -31.69
C GLU A 70 -40.95 9.12 -30.87
N LEU A 71 -42.16 9.33 -31.38
CA LEU A 71 -43.26 9.91 -30.59
C LEU A 71 -43.49 9.14 -29.28
N ASN A 72 -43.49 7.81 -29.34
CA ASN A 72 -43.71 6.95 -28.17
C ASN A 72 -42.52 6.94 -27.19
N ALA A 73 -41.29 7.06 -27.70
CA ALA A 73 -40.07 7.22 -26.91
C ALA A 73 -39.83 8.69 -26.48
N GLY A 74 -40.65 9.60 -26.99
CA GLY A 74 -40.56 11.05 -26.79
C GLY A 74 -39.38 11.71 -27.49
N LEU A 75 -38.74 11.05 -28.47
CA LEU A 75 -37.55 11.50 -29.22
C LEU A 75 -37.92 12.52 -30.32
N ASN A 76 -36.92 13.02 -31.03
CA ASN A 76 -37.08 14.09 -32.02
C ASN A 76 -36.94 13.52 -33.45
N PRO A 77 -38.05 13.44 -34.23
CA PRO A 77 -38.10 12.88 -35.59
C PRO A 77 -37.38 13.71 -36.65
N THR A 78 -36.50 14.62 -36.22
CA THR A 78 -35.73 15.48 -37.10
C THR A 78 -34.25 15.47 -36.72
N ASN A 79 -33.87 14.63 -35.76
CA ASN A 79 -32.54 14.53 -35.21
C ASN A 79 -32.21 13.06 -34.89
N ALA A 80 -31.44 12.45 -35.79
CA ALA A 80 -31.09 11.03 -35.74
C ALA A 80 -30.23 10.60 -34.53
N ASP A 81 -29.70 11.53 -33.75
CA ASP A 81 -28.82 11.32 -32.60
C ASP A 81 -29.20 12.37 -31.54
N THR A 82 -30.05 11.98 -30.58
CA THR A 82 -30.72 12.91 -29.66
C THR A 82 -29.78 13.53 -28.61
N ASP A 83 -28.68 12.86 -28.24
CA ASP A 83 -27.70 13.35 -27.27
C ASP A 83 -26.32 13.69 -27.84
N ASP A 84 -26.17 13.61 -29.17
CA ASP A 84 -25.02 14.03 -29.96
C ASP A 84 -23.73 13.24 -29.62
N ASP A 85 -23.86 11.94 -29.32
CA ASP A 85 -22.77 11.08 -28.86
C ASP A 85 -22.09 10.24 -29.97
N GLY A 86 -22.68 10.26 -31.17
CA GLY A 86 -22.21 9.54 -32.34
C GLY A 86 -22.94 8.22 -32.64
N SER A 87 -23.80 7.75 -31.74
CA SER A 87 -24.77 6.68 -31.96
C SER A 87 -26.10 7.27 -32.40
N SER A 88 -26.88 6.53 -33.21
CA SER A 88 -28.20 6.99 -33.62
C SER A 88 -29.27 6.49 -32.65
N ASP A 89 -30.38 7.22 -32.45
CA ASP A 89 -31.43 6.80 -31.51
C ASP A 89 -31.93 5.37 -31.83
N GLY A 90 -31.97 5.02 -33.12
CA GLY A 90 -32.28 3.67 -33.60
C GLY A 90 -31.25 2.61 -33.26
N ASP A 91 -29.95 2.92 -33.37
CA ASP A 91 -28.86 2.01 -32.97
C ASP A 91 -28.85 1.81 -31.45
N GLU A 92 -29.08 2.87 -30.68
CA GLU A 92 -29.10 2.81 -29.23
C GLU A 92 -30.25 1.95 -28.70
N ILE A 93 -31.47 2.13 -29.23
CA ILE A 93 -32.61 1.27 -28.89
C ILE A 93 -32.35 -0.19 -29.28
N ALA A 94 -31.59 -0.44 -30.36
CA ALA A 94 -31.24 -1.79 -30.79
C ALA A 94 -30.17 -2.45 -29.90
N ASN A 95 -29.24 -1.65 -29.35
CA ASN A 95 -28.17 -2.08 -28.45
C ASN A 95 -28.55 -1.99 -26.96
N GLU A 96 -29.79 -1.62 -26.65
CA GLU A 96 -30.31 -1.46 -25.28
C GLU A 96 -29.67 -0.31 -24.47
N THR A 97 -28.98 0.61 -25.16
CA THR A 97 -28.50 1.88 -24.60
C THR A 97 -29.62 2.93 -24.62
N ASN A 98 -29.36 4.15 -24.13
CA ASN A 98 -30.40 5.16 -23.90
C ASN A 98 -30.17 6.43 -24.73
N PRO A 99 -31.08 6.76 -25.69
CA PRO A 99 -30.99 7.93 -26.60
C PRO A 99 -31.01 9.33 -26.01
N ARG A 100 -30.73 9.47 -24.72
CA ARG A 100 -30.69 10.73 -23.98
C ARG A 100 -29.54 10.74 -22.98
N ASN A 101 -28.69 9.75 -23.05
CA ASN A 101 -27.58 9.53 -22.16
C ASN A 101 -26.38 9.09 -23.02
N PRO A 102 -25.46 10.01 -23.31
CA PRO A 102 -24.40 9.81 -24.32
C PRO A 102 -23.27 8.85 -23.86
N ASP A 103 -23.52 8.05 -22.83
CA ASP A 103 -22.57 7.20 -22.08
C ASP A 103 -23.40 6.33 -21.12
N SER A 104 -23.83 5.15 -21.58
CA SER A 104 -24.83 4.29 -20.95
C SER A 104 -24.32 3.52 -19.74
N ASP A 105 -23.06 3.12 -19.73
CA ASP A 105 -22.42 2.44 -18.60
C ASP A 105 -21.61 3.36 -17.68
N ARG A 106 -21.36 4.61 -18.12
CA ARG A 106 -20.72 5.70 -17.38
C ARG A 106 -19.25 5.50 -17.10
N ASP A 107 -18.55 4.86 -18.02
CA ASP A 107 -17.11 4.70 -17.96
C ASP A 107 -16.34 5.94 -18.49
N GLY A 108 -17.03 6.82 -19.23
CA GLY A 108 -16.49 8.04 -19.84
C GLY A 108 -16.22 7.97 -21.34
N LEU A 109 -16.48 6.84 -21.99
CA LEU A 109 -16.62 6.69 -23.43
C LEU A 109 -18.08 6.98 -23.84
N SER A 110 -18.31 7.35 -25.10
CA SER A 110 -19.68 7.51 -25.59
C SER A 110 -20.20 6.22 -26.19
N ASP A 111 -21.51 5.97 -26.14
CA ASP A 111 -22.12 4.77 -26.72
C ASP A 111 -21.77 4.68 -28.21
N GLY A 112 -21.67 5.83 -28.89
CA GLY A 112 -21.22 5.93 -30.28
C GLY A 112 -19.76 5.52 -30.55
N ALA A 113 -18.87 5.58 -29.54
CA ALA A 113 -17.49 5.10 -29.65
C ALA A 113 -17.38 3.58 -29.42
N GLU A 114 -18.34 3.01 -28.70
CA GLU A 114 -18.34 1.64 -28.19
C GLU A 114 -19.12 0.68 -29.10
N THR A 115 -18.43 0.16 -30.11
CA THR A 115 -19.10 -0.55 -31.22
C THR A 115 -19.50 -2.00 -30.92
N ASN A 116 -19.18 -2.52 -29.74
CA ASN A 116 -19.39 -3.91 -29.31
C ASN A 116 -18.90 -4.95 -30.34
N THR A 117 -17.80 -4.63 -31.02
CA THR A 117 -17.19 -5.49 -32.06
C THR A 117 -16.14 -6.45 -31.49
N GLY A 118 -15.67 -6.20 -30.26
CA GLY A 118 -14.57 -6.92 -29.62
C GLY A 118 -13.21 -6.64 -30.25
N ALA A 119 -13.05 -5.51 -30.96
CA ALA A 119 -11.82 -5.17 -31.66
C ALA A 119 -11.50 -3.68 -31.55
N PHE A 120 -10.43 -3.35 -30.83
CA PHE A 120 -9.97 -1.98 -30.69
C PHE A 120 -9.39 -1.42 -32.01
N VAL A 121 -9.98 -0.33 -32.52
CA VAL A 121 -9.52 0.39 -33.71
C VAL A 121 -8.87 1.72 -33.32
N ASP A 122 -9.65 2.60 -32.66
CA ASP A 122 -9.19 3.85 -32.06
C ASP A 122 -10.22 4.38 -31.04
N ALA A 123 -10.00 5.58 -30.48
CA ALA A 123 -10.87 6.15 -29.44
C ALA A 123 -12.30 6.51 -29.90
N ASN A 124 -12.65 6.40 -31.19
CA ASN A 124 -14.03 6.55 -31.67
C ASN A 124 -14.61 5.23 -32.21
N ASP A 125 -13.88 4.12 -32.07
CA ASP A 125 -14.28 2.77 -32.43
C ASP A 125 -13.48 1.80 -31.54
N THR A 126 -13.87 1.75 -30.27
CA THR A 126 -13.15 1.06 -29.20
C THR A 126 -13.38 -0.44 -29.23
N GLY A 127 -14.47 -0.88 -29.87
CA GLY A 127 -14.90 -2.27 -29.91
C GLY A 127 -15.50 -2.80 -28.61
N THR A 128 -15.56 -1.98 -27.56
CA THR A 128 -16.08 -2.28 -26.22
C THR A 128 -17.60 -2.33 -26.20
N ASP A 129 -18.18 -2.94 -25.18
CA ASP A 129 -19.62 -3.09 -24.97
C ASP A 129 -20.19 -1.88 -24.21
N PRO A 130 -21.06 -1.05 -24.82
CA PRO A 130 -21.55 0.22 -24.24
C PRO A 130 -22.43 0.08 -22.99
N LEU A 131 -22.60 -1.15 -22.51
CA LEU A 131 -23.35 -1.49 -21.30
C LEU A 131 -22.46 -2.11 -20.23
N ASN A 132 -21.15 -2.17 -20.46
CA ASN A 132 -20.20 -2.85 -19.60
C ASN A 132 -18.85 -2.15 -19.63
N ASN A 133 -18.59 -1.37 -18.58
CA ASN A 133 -17.43 -0.50 -18.42
C ASN A 133 -16.04 -1.20 -18.35
N ASP A 134 -15.99 -2.52 -18.55
CA ASP A 134 -14.83 -3.41 -18.50
C ASP A 134 -15.16 -4.60 -19.44
N SER A 135 -14.97 -4.38 -20.73
CA SER A 135 -15.48 -5.27 -21.77
C SER A 135 -14.82 -6.64 -21.82
N ASP A 136 -13.57 -6.73 -21.39
CA ASP A 136 -12.80 -7.98 -21.39
C ASP A 136 -12.74 -8.69 -20.02
N GLY A 137 -13.24 -8.04 -18.96
CA GLY A 137 -13.37 -8.61 -17.64
C GLY A 137 -12.03 -8.74 -16.92
N ASP A 138 -11.08 -7.88 -17.25
CA ASP A 138 -9.75 -7.76 -16.62
C ASP A 138 -9.69 -6.68 -15.55
N LEU A 139 -10.75 -5.85 -15.55
CA LEU A 139 -11.17 -5.04 -14.44
C LEU A 139 -10.37 -3.73 -14.30
N ILE A 140 -9.74 -3.37 -15.40
CA ILE A 140 -9.40 -2.02 -15.84
C ILE A 140 -10.58 -1.54 -16.69
N SER A 141 -11.00 -0.28 -16.55
CA SER A 141 -12.15 0.18 -17.34
C SER A 141 -11.75 0.48 -18.78
N ASP A 142 -12.67 0.27 -19.71
CA ASP A 142 -12.46 0.50 -21.14
C ASP A 142 -11.89 1.91 -21.41
N PHE A 143 -12.45 2.96 -20.78
CA PHE A 143 -11.93 4.33 -20.84
C PHE A 143 -10.43 4.46 -20.50
N VAL A 144 -9.96 3.75 -19.48
CA VAL A 144 -8.56 3.84 -19.02
C VAL A 144 -7.63 3.23 -20.07
N GLU A 145 -8.02 2.09 -20.62
CA GLU A 145 -7.23 1.35 -21.60
C GLU A 145 -7.21 2.05 -22.96
N VAL A 146 -8.33 2.62 -23.40
CA VAL A 146 -8.40 3.45 -24.62
C VAL A 146 -7.43 4.63 -24.56
N ASN A 147 -7.19 5.17 -23.36
CA ASN A 147 -6.27 6.28 -23.13
C ASN A 147 -4.81 5.85 -22.90
N ASP A 148 -4.50 4.54 -22.87
CA ASP A 148 -3.16 4.01 -22.77
C ASP A 148 -2.70 3.34 -24.09
N PRO A 149 -1.69 3.87 -24.80
CA PRO A 149 -1.21 3.29 -26.06
C PRO A 149 -0.57 1.89 -25.93
N GLY A 150 -0.38 1.39 -24.70
CA GLY A 150 0.11 0.04 -24.40
C GLY A 150 -0.97 -1.01 -24.20
N ARG A 151 -2.24 -0.61 -24.15
CA ARG A 151 -3.38 -1.47 -23.79
C ARG A 151 -4.38 -1.66 -24.91
N ASP A 152 -5.25 -2.65 -24.75
CA ASP A 152 -6.36 -2.94 -25.65
C ASP A 152 -7.57 -3.32 -24.78
N PRO A 153 -8.65 -2.52 -24.74
CA PRO A 153 -9.81 -2.71 -23.85
C PRO A 153 -10.63 -3.99 -24.14
N ASN A 154 -10.18 -4.79 -25.11
CA ASN A 154 -10.81 -6.07 -25.45
C ASN A 154 -9.87 -7.26 -25.15
N VAL A 155 -8.76 -7.06 -24.43
CA VAL A 155 -7.73 -8.05 -24.17
C VAL A 155 -7.29 -8.05 -22.71
N ALA A 156 -7.86 -8.99 -21.95
CA ALA A 156 -7.64 -9.04 -20.52
C ALA A 156 -6.16 -9.10 -20.09
N GLU A 157 -5.76 -8.12 -19.29
CA GLU A 157 -4.47 -7.92 -18.67
C GLU A 157 -4.60 -7.81 -17.14
N ALA A 158 -3.56 -7.31 -16.46
CA ALA A 158 -3.55 -7.17 -15.02
C ALA A 158 -3.19 -5.73 -14.69
N PRO A 159 -3.79 -5.13 -13.63
CA PRO A 159 -3.45 -3.79 -13.23
C PRO A 159 -1.95 -3.69 -12.90
N THR A 160 -1.33 -2.65 -13.42
CA THR A 160 0.08 -2.33 -13.21
C THR A 160 0.21 -1.36 -12.03
N ALA A 161 1.44 -1.20 -11.52
CA ALA A 161 1.76 -0.18 -10.51
C ALA A 161 1.28 1.23 -10.91
N GLY A 162 1.31 1.54 -12.22
CA GLY A 162 0.86 2.82 -12.79
C GLY A 162 -0.62 3.11 -12.54
N ASP A 163 -1.46 2.07 -12.57
CA ASP A 163 -2.90 2.21 -12.35
C ASP A 163 -3.22 2.56 -10.91
N LEU A 164 -2.45 2.01 -9.96
CA LEU A 164 -2.67 2.19 -8.53
C LEU A 164 -2.09 3.51 -7.99
N VAL A 165 -1.09 4.12 -8.65
CA VAL A 165 -0.56 5.44 -8.25
C VAL A 165 -1.39 6.61 -8.79
N ALA A 166 -2.17 6.39 -9.85
CA ALA A 166 -3.00 7.42 -10.45
C ALA A 166 -4.01 7.95 -9.43
N ASP A 167 -3.97 9.26 -9.18
CA ASP A 167 -4.86 9.97 -8.26
C ASP A 167 -4.80 9.49 -6.80
N LEU A 168 -3.74 8.76 -6.43
CA LEU A 168 -3.41 8.49 -5.04
C LEU A 168 -3.06 9.83 -4.35
N THR A 169 -3.73 10.09 -3.24
CA THR A 169 -3.58 11.33 -2.47
C THR A 169 -2.66 11.15 -1.27
N VAL A 170 -2.84 10.06 -0.52
CA VAL A 170 -1.99 9.68 0.62
C VAL A 170 -1.91 8.18 0.76
N TYR A 171 -0.80 7.71 1.31
CA TYR A 171 -0.57 6.36 1.79
C TYR A 171 0.22 6.43 3.09
N TYR A 172 -0.32 5.84 4.15
CA TYR A 172 0.27 5.72 5.47
C TYR A 172 0.45 4.23 5.74
N ASN A 173 1.69 3.77 5.86
CA ASN A 173 2.01 2.36 5.96
C ASN A 173 1.90 1.82 7.39
N PHE A 174 1.88 2.66 8.43
CA PHE A 174 1.80 2.26 9.84
C PHE A 174 2.95 1.36 10.31
N ASP A 175 4.07 1.36 9.57
CA ASP A 175 5.28 0.62 9.87
C ASP A 175 6.22 1.42 10.79
N GLU A 176 6.88 0.72 11.72
CA GLU A 176 8.10 1.13 12.43
C GLU A 176 8.05 2.25 13.50
N ASN A 177 7.21 3.30 13.45
CA ASN A 177 7.08 4.31 14.54
C ASN A 177 5.82 5.25 14.44
N LEU A 178 5.76 6.34 15.25
CA LEU A 178 4.66 7.34 15.26
C LEU A 178 4.81 8.44 14.18
N LEU A 179 5.51 8.18 13.07
CA LEU A 179 5.73 9.11 11.96
C LEU A 179 5.24 8.52 10.64
N ASP A 180 3.93 8.51 10.45
CA ASP A 180 3.31 8.12 9.19
C ASP A 180 3.26 9.32 8.23
N GLN A 181 4.08 9.26 7.18
CA GLN A 181 4.31 10.37 6.26
C GLN A 181 3.49 10.24 4.97
N ALA A 182 2.74 11.28 4.63
CA ALA A 182 1.88 11.32 3.44
C ALA A 182 2.65 11.43 2.09
N HIS A 183 3.96 11.69 2.16
CA HIS A 183 4.76 12.24 1.07
C HIS A 183 5.81 11.28 0.48
N ILE A 184 5.71 9.96 0.76
CA ILE A 184 6.73 8.97 0.35
C ILE A 184 6.57 8.58 -1.14
N ILE A 185 5.42 8.80 -1.76
CA ILE A 185 5.15 8.41 -3.16
C ILE A 185 5.11 9.64 -4.09
N PRO A 186 5.88 9.66 -5.19
CA PRO A 186 5.84 10.76 -6.15
C PRO A 186 4.42 11.01 -6.71
N GLY A 187 3.83 12.17 -6.39
CA GLY A 187 2.48 12.56 -6.86
C GLY A 187 1.41 12.64 -5.77
N THR A 188 1.71 12.19 -4.55
CA THR A 188 0.85 12.32 -3.35
C THR A 188 1.06 13.68 -2.65
N ALA A 189 0.36 13.92 -1.53
CA ALA A 189 0.43 15.16 -0.76
C ALA A 189 1.88 15.61 -0.48
N SER A 190 2.15 16.89 -0.77
CA SER A 190 3.52 17.39 -1.04
C SER A 190 4.17 18.11 0.14
N SER A 191 3.55 18.07 1.33
CA SER A 191 4.01 18.84 2.48
C SER A 191 3.98 18.05 3.77
N THR A 192 4.92 18.34 4.68
CA THR A 192 4.96 17.77 6.04
C THR A 192 3.76 18.16 6.90
N ALA A 193 2.85 19.01 6.39
CA ALA A 193 1.60 19.36 7.08
C ALA A 193 0.54 18.25 6.95
N ASP A 194 0.76 17.29 6.05
CA ASP A 194 -0.15 16.18 5.73
C ASP A 194 0.26 14.86 6.42
N ASP A 195 1.38 14.87 7.14
CA ASP A 195 1.83 13.74 7.97
C ASP A 195 0.88 13.55 9.17
N LEU A 196 0.76 12.32 9.67
CA LEU A 196 -0.09 12.00 10.82
C LEU A 196 0.59 12.37 12.15
N GLU A 197 -0.16 13.01 13.04
CA GLU A 197 0.19 13.25 14.43
C GLU A 197 -0.53 12.24 15.34
N PHE A 198 0.22 11.48 16.15
CA PHE A 198 -0.35 10.52 17.09
C PHE A 198 -0.72 11.15 18.44
N ILE A 199 -2.01 11.19 18.75
CA ILE A 199 -2.56 11.86 19.94
C ILE A 199 -2.67 10.90 21.13
N ALA A 200 -1.76 11.09 22.09
CA ALA A 200 -1.54 10.28 23.30
C ALA A 200 -2.78 10.09 24.23
N PRO A 201 -2.80 9.04 25.09
CA PRO A 201 -1.70 8.14 25.46
C PRO A 201 -1.38 7.04 24.43
N HIS A 202 -0.14 7.04 23.92
CA HIS A 202 0.39 6.03 22.99
C HIS A 202 1.74 5.45 23.47
N PRO A 203 1.88 4.14 23.77
CA PRO A 203 3.17 3.45 23.89
C PRO A 203 3.74 2.91 22.56
N GLY A 204 4.45 3.72 21.76
CA GLY A 204 5.38 3.21 20.72
C GLY A 204 4.76 2.32 19.63
N THR A 205 5.51 1.37 19.07
CA THR A 205 5.09 0.40 18.02
C THR A 205 4.22 -0.73 18.58
N TYR A 206 3.20 -1.17 17.83
CA TYR A 206 2.00 -1.73 18.45
C TYR A 206 1.59 -3.18 18.17
N ASP A 207 2.03 -3.84 17.11
CA ASP A 207 1.85 -5.28 16.93
C ASP A 207 2.57 -5.74 15.67
N ALA A 208 2.64 -7.06 15.43
CA ALA A 208 2.91 -7.55 14.09
C ALA A 208 1.77 -7.10 13.17
N GLY A 209 2.11 -6.29 12.16
CA GLY A 209 1.18 -5.88 11.11
C GLY A 209 0.79 -7.04 10.22
N LEU A 210 -0.04 -6.77 9.21
CA LEU A 210 -0.23 -7.76 8.15
C LEU A 210 1.08 -7.92 7.36
N PHE A 211 1.82 -6.82 7.23
CA PHE A 211 3.22 -6.71 6.81
C PHE A 211 3.92 -5.78 7.81
N GLY A 212 5.19 -6.00 8.12
CA GLY A 212 5.93 -5.10 9.02
C GLY A 212 5.26 -4.86 10.38
N GLY A 213 5.04 -3.59 10.72
CA GLY A 213 4.39 -3.14 11.95
C GLY A 213 2.94 -2.75 11.73
N ALA A 214 2.19 -2.51 12.81
CA ALA A 214 0.86 -1.90 12.73
C ALA A 214 0.61 -0.98 13.91
N GLY A 215 -0.37 -0.07 13.79
CA GLY A 215 -0.87 0.76 14.88
C GLY A 215 -2.00 0.07 15.67
N TYR A 216 -1.95 0.10 17.02
CA TYR A 216 -3.03 -0.40 17.89
C TYR A 216 -3.66 0.75 18.69
N LEU A 217 -4.98 0.91 18.59
CA LEU A 217 -5.68 2.13 19.04
C LEU A 217 -6.72 1.91 20.16
N GLY A 218 -6.64 0.80 20.92
CA GLY A 218 -7.64 0.34 21.92
C GLY A 218 -7.80 1.12 23.25
N ASN A 219 -8.80 0.77 24.08
CA ASN A 219 -9.15 1.56 25.28
C ASN A 219 -8.36 1.17 26.56
N GLY A 220 -7.53 2.07 27.12
CA GLY A 220 -6.75 1.83 28.34
C GLY A 220 -5.58 2.80 28.53
N GLN A 221 -4.65 2.54 29.47
CA GLN A 221 -3.34 3.19 29.42
C GLN A 221 -2.66 2.76 28.11
N GLY A 222 -2.77 3.59 27.07
CA GLY A 222 -2.39 3.24 25.70
C GLY A 222 -3.50 3.38 24.63
N GLY A 223 -4.58 4.12 24.91
CA GLY A 223 -5.58 4.48 23.88
C GLY A 223 -5.41 5.89 23.34
N GLY A 224 -5.25 6.01 22.03
CA GLY A 224 -5.15 7.26 21.28
C GLY A 224 -5.58 7.07 19.82
N HIS A 225 -5.42 8.11 19.02
CA HIS A 225 -5.73 8.12 17.59
C HIS A 225 -4.65 8.88 16.82
N ALA A 226 -4.51 8.63 15.53
CA ALA A 226 -3.69 9.45 14.65
C ALA A 226 -4.57 10.50 13.96
N GLU A 227 -4.08 11.73 13.81
CA GLU A 227 -4.82 12.78 13.10
C GLU A 227 -3.91 13.61 12.21
N THR A 228 -4.47 14.14 11.13
CA THR A 228 -3.84 15.21 10.35
C THR A 228 -4.85 16.30 10.02
N ALA A 229 -4.37 17.53 9.85
CA ALA A 229 -5.22 18.67 9.57
C ALA A 229 -5.94 18.51 8.23
N TYR A 230 -6.98 19.32 8.00
CA TYR A 230 -7.59 19.36 6.67
C TYR A 230 -6.57 19.78 5.62
N SER A 231 -6.50 19.00 4.56
CA SER A 231 -5.71 19.32 3.38
C SER A 231 -6.45 18.91 2.11
N PRO A 232 -6.57 19.81 1.11
CA PRO A 232 -7.07 19.45 -0.21
C PRO A 232 -6.27 18.31 -0.88
N ASP A 233 -5.00 18.14 -0.48
CA ASP A 233 -4.11 17.12 -1.00
C ASP A 233 -4.36 15.74 -0.37
N VAL A 234 -5.00 15.67 0.81
CA VAL A 234 -5.42 14.42 1.50
C VAL A 234 -6.84 14.03 1.13
N ASP A 235 -7.72 15.03 0.99
CA ASP A 235 -9.14 14.83 0.72
C ASP A 235 -9.48 14.83 -0.77
N GLY A 236 -8.53 15.10 -1.67
CA GLY A 236 -8.78 15.04 -3.11
C GLY A 236 -9.91 15.95 -3.58
N ASN A 237 -9.97 17.20 -3.08
CA ASN A 237 -10.98 18.22 -3.43
C ASN A 237 -12.38 17.66 -3.83
N ILE A 238 -12.98 16.81 -2.97
CA ILE A 238 -14.33 16.19 -3.15
C ILE A 238 -15.45 17.22 -3.48
N ALA A 239 -15.15 18.52 -3.35
CA ALA A 239 -16.07 19.61 -3.60
C ALA A 239 -16.38 19.91 -5.08
N GLU A 240 -15.57 19.52 -6.08
CA GLU A 240 -15.87 19.74 -7.52
C GLU A 240 -14.94 18.89 -8.44
N PRO A 241 -15.35 18.45 -9.66
CA PRO A 241 -16.70 18.20 -10.16
C PRO A 241 -17.14 16.72 -10.07
N SER A 242 -16.24 15.74 -9.92
CA SER A 242 -16.59 14.31 -10.01
C SER A 242 -17.04 13.68 -8.68
N GLN A 243 -16.77 14.32 -7.53
CA GLN A 243 -17.13 13.84 -6.18
C GLN A 243 -16.65 12.40 -5.87
N GLU A 244 -15.48 12.05 -6.37
CA GLU A 244 -14.94 10.69 -6.25
C GLU A 244 -13.95 10.56 -5.11
N ILE A 245 -13.97 9.40 -4.45
CA ILE A 245 -12.96 9.02 -3.46
C ILE A 245 -12.90 7.50 -3.33
N THR A 246 -11.70 7.00 -3.06
CA THR A 246 -11.50 5.70 -2.44
C THR A 246 -10.76 5.88 -1.13
N VAL A 247 -11.23 5.25 -0.07
CA VAL A 247 -10.48 5.11 1.19
C VAL A 247 -10.28 3.63 1.44
N GLN A 248 -9.03 3.20 1.55
CA GLN A 248 -8.66 1.86 1.99
C GLN A 248 -7.96 1.87 3.34
N TRP A 249 -8.01 0.72 4.02
CA TRP A 249 -7.13 0.39 5.13
C TRP A 249 -7.23 -1.10 5.46
N TRP A 250 -6.19 -1.65 6.07
CA TRP A 250 -6.25 -2.95 6.73
C TRP A 250 -6.58 -2.77 8.20
N GLY A 251 -7.50 -3.59 8.71
CA GLY A 251 -7.95 -3.48 10.09
C GLY A 251 -8.20 -4.84 10.73
N ARG A 252 -7.77 -4.96 11.98
CA ARG A 252 -8.09 -6.09 12.86
C ARG A 252 -8.96 -5.60 13.99
N VAL A 253 -10.02 -6.33 14.32
CA VAL A 253 -10.88 -6.01 15.47
C VAL A 253 -10.53 -6.93 16.64
N ASP A 254 -10.05 -6.35 17.74
CA ASP A 254 -9.74 -7.14 18.93
C ASP A 254 -10.93 -7.17 19.90
N GLN A 255 -11.57 -6.02 20.14
CA GLN A 255 -12.71 -5.93 21.05
C GLN A 255 -13.74 -4.87 20.68
N PHE A 256 -15.01 -5.20 20.96
CA PHE A 256 -16.08 -4.22 20.90
C PHE A 256 -16.25 -3.45 22.22
N THR A 257 -15.39 -2.46 22.47
CA THR A 257 -15.35 -1.76 23.77
C THR A 257 -16.42 -0.68 23.95
N THR A 258 -16.92 -0.10 22.86
CA THR A 258 -17.98 0.92 22.88
C THR A 258 -19.14 0.57 21.94
N SER A 259 -20.22 1.34 21.99
CA SER A 259 -21.34 1.19 21.05
C SER A 259 -21.04 1.70 19.64
N TRP A 260 -19.95 2.46 19.44
CA TRP A 260 -19.55 2.98 18.13
C TRP A 260 -18.03 3.07 18.11
N GLN A 261 -17.39 2.47 17.11
CA GLN A 261 -15.96 2.61 16.88
C GLN A 261 -15.69 3.04 15.45
N ILE A 262 -14.68 3.91 15.28
CA ILE A 262 -14.26 4.44 13.98
C ILE A 262 -12.89 3.88 13.63
N GLY A 263 -12.74 3.38 12.41
CA GLY A 263 -11.43 3.02 11.85
C GLY A 263 -10.75 4.25 11.25
N VAL A 264 -11.29 4.79 10.16
CA VAL A 264 -10.77 5.98 9.47
C VAL A 264 -11.93 6.92 9.14
N GLY A 265 -11.80 8.23 9.37
CA GLY A 265 -12.88 9.15 9.02
C GLY A 265 -12.62 10.66 9.17
N ARG A 266 -13.48 11.44 8.50
CA ARG A 266 -13.51 12.91 8.49
C ARG A 266 -14.72 13.52 9.18
N GLY A 267 -15.67 12.69 9.62
CA GLY A 267 -16.71 13.12 10.56
C GLY A 267 -18.06 12.44 10.34
N GLU A 268 -19.11 13.23 10.49
CA GLU A 268 -20.51 12.79 10.52
C GLU A 268 -21.32 13.30 9.34
N GLY A 269 -22.43 12.59 9.04
CA GLY A 269 -23.46 13.05 8.12
C GLY A 269 -23.00 13.00 6.67
N ALA A 270 -22.90 14.17 6.03
CA ALA A 270 -22.42 14.29 4.66
C ALA A 270 -20.89 14.09 4.56
N ASN A 271 -20.16 14.23 5.68
CA ASN A 271 -18.76 13.81 5.75
C ASN A 271 -18.66 12.28 5.74
N TRP A 272 -17.45 11.75 5.56
CA TRP A 272 -17.25 10.32 5.40
C TRP A 272 -16.52 9.66 6.57
N ARG A 273 -16.75 8.34 6.72
CA ARG A 273 -16.06 7.49 7.70
C ARG A 273 -16.33 6.00 7.49
N PHE A 274 -15.38 5.20 7.97
CA PHE A 274 -15.59 3.81 8.36
C PHE A 274 -15.97 3.69 9.82
N HIS A 275 -16.97 2.85 10.12
CA HIS A 275 -17.36 2.62 11.50
C HIS A 275 -18.08 1.30 11.70
N ARG A 276 -18.15 0.86 12.96
CA ARG A 276 -19.04 -0.22 13.40
C ARG A 276 -19.90 0.24 14.57
N TRP A 277 -21.05 -0.42 14.79
CA TRP A 277 -21.95 -0.07 15.90
C TRP A 277 -22.48 -1.28 16.67
N SER A 278 -22.63 -1.06 17.98
CA SER A 278 -23.12 -2.03 18.96
C SER A 278 -22.45 -3.39 18.78
N ASN A 279 -23.23 -4.47 18.68
CA ASN A 279 -22.72 -5.82 18.51
C ASN A 279 -22.87 -6.29 17.05
N ASN A 280 -22.98 -5.36 16.09
CA ASN A 280 -23.00 -5.72 14.69
C ASN A 280 -21.58 -6.11 14.27
N PRO A 281 -21.33 -7.35 13.83
CA PRO A 281 -19.99 -7.83 13.54
C PRO A 281 -19.50 -7.42 12.14
N THR A 282 -20.06 -6.39 11.51
CA THR A 282 -19.61 -5.93 10.18
C THR A 282 -19.17 -4.47 10.22
N MET A 283 -18.54 -4.02 9.13
CA MET A 283 -18.12 -2.64 8.91
C MET A 283 -19.21 -1.85 8.17
N ALA A 284 -19.23 -0.54 8.39
CA ALA A 284 -20.02 0.41 7.61
C ALA A 284 -19.16 1.48 6.96
N TRP A 285 -19.57 1.84 5.75
CA TRP A 285 -19.09 3.02 5.03
C TRP A 285 -20.19 4.09 5.03
N GLN A 286 -19.84 5.32 5.39
CA GLN A 286 -20.74 6.47 5.38
C GLN A 286 -20.13 7.60 4.56
N GLY A 287 -21.00 8.39 3.92
CA GLY A 287 -20.63 9.65 3.30
C GLY A 287 -21.72 10.20 2.37
N GLY A 288 -21.95 11.52 2.38
CA GLY A 288 -23.01 12.20 1.61
C GLY A 288 -24.45 11.92 2.08
N SER A 289 -24.80 10.66 2.34
CA SER A 289 -26.12 10.21 2.78
C SER A 289 -26.05 9.18 3.93
N ASN A 290 -27.04 8.26 4.03
CA ASN A 290 -27.15 7.23 5.08
C ASN A 290 -25.96 6.26 5.08
N ASP A 291 -25.83 5.42 6.11
CA ASP A 291 -24.78 4.39 6.20
C ASP A 291 -25.09 3.18 5.28
N ILE A 292 -24.07 2.58 4.67
CA ILE A 292 -24.14 1.23 4.08
C ILE A 292 -23.26 0.26 4.87
N HIS A 293 -23.68 -0.98 4.97
CA HIS A 293 -22.99 -2.03 5.72
C HIS A 293 -23.24 -3.40 5.08
N GLY A 294 -22.25 -4.28 5.18
CA GLY A 294 -22.32 -5.63 4.63
C GLY A 294 -23.33 -6.53 5.34
N ASP A 295 -23.57 -7.71 4.77
CA ASP A 295 -24.28 -8.79 5.45
C ASP A 295 -23.38 -9.41 6.53
N ALA A 296 -23.75 -9.24 7.80
CA ALA A 296 -23.05 -9.78 8.96
C ALA A 296 -22.88 -11.31 8.96
N THR A 297 -23.60 -12.04 8.11
CA THR A 297 -23.44 -13.50 7.96
C THR A 297 -22.38 -13.90 6.93
N GLU A 298 -21.97 -12.96 6.08
CA GLU A 298 -20.98 -13.17 5.02
C GLU A 298 -19.68 -12.39 5.28
N PHE A 299 -19.79 -11.18 5.82
CA PHE A 299 -18.69 -10.24 6.04
C PHE A 299 -18.56 -9.87 7.52
N ALA A 300 -18.47 -10.89 8.37
CA ALA A 300 -18.15 -10.72 9.78
C ALA A 300 -16.67 -10.35 9.93
N ILE A 301 -16.37 -9.44 10.86
CA ILE A 301 -15.03 -8.87 11.12
C ILE A 301 -14.62 -8.99 12.59
N ASP A 302 -15.41 -9.69 13.41
CA ASP A 302 -15.20 -9.87 14.85
C ASP A 302 -14.49 -11.20 15.19
N ASP A 303 -13.66 -11.69 14.27
CA ASP A 303 -12.93 -12.95 14.39
C ASP A 303 -11.46 -12.77 14.87
N GLY A 304 -10.97 -11.53 14.94
CA GLY A 304 -9.62 -11.20 15.37
C GLY A 304 -8.57 -11.32 14.27
N GLU A 305 -8.98 -11.49 13.01
CA GLU A 305 -8.09 -11.52 11.85
C GLU A 305 -7.99 -10.15 11.18
N TRP A 306 -6.96 -9.98 10.34
CA TRP A 306 -6.81 -8.79 9.50
C TRP A 306 -7.78 -8.84 8.32
N HIS A 307 -8.52 -7.76 8.12
CA HIS A 307 -9.44 -7.58 6.99
C HIS A 307 -9.07 -6.34 6.17
N HIS A 308 -9.30 -6.42 4.86
CA HIS A 308 -9.13 -5.29 3.95
C HIS A 308 -10.44 -4.54 3.80
N PHE A 309 -10.48 -3.28 4.21
CA PHE A 309 -11.67 -2.44 4.14
C PHE A 309 -11.52 -1.36 3.08
N VAL A 310 -12.44 -1.32 2.11
CA VAL A 310 -12.43 -0.28 1.07
C VAL A 310 -13.81 0.34 0.88
N GLY A 311 -13.84 1.67 0.87
CA GLY A 311 -15.04 2.48 0.73
C GLY A 311 -14.86 3.37 -0.48
N THR A 312 -15.70 3.19 -1.49
CA THR A 312 -15.67 4.01 -2.70
C THR A 312 -16.90 4.92 -2.73
N SER A 313 -16.73 6.14 -3.22
CA SER A 313 -17.82 6.96 -3.73
C SER A 313 -17.43 7.39 -5.13
N ASN A 314 -18.26 7.06 -6.12
CA ASN A 314 -18.08 7.44 -7.51
C ASN A 314 -19.25 8.37 -7.88
N GLY A 315 -18.98 9.66 -8.07
CA GLY A 315 -20.01 10.62 -8.47
C GLY A 315 -20.29 10.63 -9.97
N VAL A 316 -19.46 9.97 -10.80
CA VAL A 316 -19.72 9.74 -12.23
C VAL A 316 -20.80 8.67 -12.38
N SER A 317 -20.55 7.46 -11.87
CA SER A 317 -21.53 6.36 -11.91
C SER A 317 -22.67 6.54 -10.89
N ASN A 318 -22.54 7.50 -9.96
CA ASN A 318 -23.45 7.73 -8.84
C ASN A 318 -23.58 6.51 -7.91
N VAL A 319 -22.48 5.79 -7.69
CA VAL A 319 -22.43 4.60 -6.83
C VAL A 319 -21.56 4.86 -5.61
N ARG A 320 -22.00 4.38 -4.45
CA ARG A 320 -21.18 4.28 -3.25
C ARG A 320 -21.17 2.83 -2.80
N ALA A 321 -19.99 2.26 -2.63
CA ALA A 321 -19.82 0.85 -2.30
C ALA A 321 -18.88 0.64 -1.11
N LEU A 322 -19.08 -0.48 -0.42
CA LEU A 322 -18.22 -1.02 0.62
C LEU A 322 -17.72 -2.37 0.15
N TYR A 323 -16.41 -2.56 0.18
CA TYR A 323 -15.72 -3.81 -0.08
C TYR A 323 -15.04 -4.29 1.20
N ILE A 324 -15.09 -5.60 1.41
CA ILE A 324 -14.44 -6.29 2.52
C ILE A 324 -13.70 -7.49 1.92
N ASP A 325 -12.39 -7.59 2.17
CA ASP A 325 -11.52 -8.67 1.72
C ASP A 325 -11.54 -8.86 0.19
N GLY A 326 -11.40 -7.76 -0.55
CA GLY A 326 -11.34 -7.76 -2.02
C GLY A 326 -12.66 -8.09 -2.71
N ARG A 327 -13.79 -8.08 -2.00
CA ARG A 327 -15.14 -8.41 -2.52
C ARG A 327 -16.16 -7.33 -2.15
N GLU A 328 -17.07 -6.99 -3.07
CA GLU A 328 -18.16 -6.05 -2.76
C GLU A 328 -19.08 -6.63 -1.69
N ALA A 329 -19.19 -5.92 -0.56
CA ALA A 329 -20.08 -6.28 0.53
C ALA A 329 -21.48 -5.65 0.35
N VAL A 330 -21.54 -4.42 -0.16
CA VAL A 330 -22.78 -3.70 -0.46
C VAL A 330 -22.52 -2.45 -1.31
N SER A 331 -23.45 -2.10 -2.20
CA SER A 331 -23.46 -0.83 -2.93
C SER A 331 -24.83 -0.14 -2.89
N THR A 332 -24.84 1.16 -3.14
CA THR A 332 -26.07 1.94 -3.25
C THR A 332 -25.87 3.18 -4.12
N THR A 333 -26.97 3.77 -4.61
CA THR A 333 -26.92 5.02 -5.36
C THR A 333 -26.56 6.19 -4.45
N LEU A 334 -25.61 7.01 -4.89
CA LEU A 334 -25.28 8.28 -4.27
C LEU A 334 -26.45 9.26 -4.46
N THR A 335 -27.08 9.69 -3.36
CA THR A 335 -28.27 10.57 -3.39
C THR A 335 -27.98 11.99 -2.89
N ALA A 336 -26.75 12.23 -2.45
CA ALA A 336 -26.28 13.53 -1.99
C ALA A 336 -24.75 13.60 -2.12
N PRO A 337 -24.20 14.80 -2.40
CA PRO A 337 -22.78 15.10 -2.37
C PRO A 337 -22.06 14.55 -1.15
N LEU A 338 -20.93 13.88 -1.38
CA LEU A 338 -19.92 13.66 -0.35
C LEU A 338 -19.32 15.02 0.07
N ASN A 339 -18.92 15.16 1.33
CA ASN A 339 -18.31 16.37 1.85
C ASN A 339 -17.07 16.05 2.68
N SER A 340 -16.17 17.02 2.80
CA SER A 340 -15.11 17.05 3.82
C SER A 340 -15.12 18.44 4.47
N ASP A 341 -15.49 18.54 5.75
CA ASP A 341 -15.49 19.80 6.47
C ASP A 341 -14.04 20.28 6.67
N PRO A 342 -13.66 21.47 6.17
CA PRO A 342 -12.31 21.98 6.31
C PRO A 342 -11.92 22.31 7.76
N ASN A 343 -12.86 22.27 8.71
CA ASN A 343 -12.61 22.49 10.14
C ASN A 343 -12.44 21.20 10.94
N LEU A 344 -12.61 20.03 10.32
CA LEU A 344 -12.38 18.74 10.94
C LEU A 344 -11.05 18.16 10.44
N PRO A 345 -10.25 17.50 11.29
CA PRO A 345 -9.08 16.73 10.85
C PRO A 345 -9.50 15.38 10.25
N LEU A 346 -8.59 14.75 9.51
CA LEU A 346 -8.65 13.29 9.28
C LEU A 346 -8.28 12.63 10.61
N MET A 347 -9.07 11.67 11.07
CA MET A 347 -8.71 10.85 12.22
C MET A 347 -8.71 9.37 11.84
N ILE A 348 -7.69 8.67 12.32
CA ILE A 348 -7.54 7.22 12.26
C ILE A 348 -7.59 6.72 13.70
N GLY A 349 -8.60 5.92 14.00
CA GLY A 349 -8.90 5.39 15.32
C GLY A 349 -9.83 6.22 16.20
N GLU A 350 -10.38 7.35 15.71
CA GLU A 350 -11.36 8.18 16.44
C GLU A 350 -12.24 8.97 15.46
N ASN A 351 -13.30 9.63 15.96
CA ASN A 351 -14.23 10.43 15.18
C ASN A 351 -14.06 11.94 15.40
N PRO A 352 -13.71 12.72 14.35
CA PRO A 352 -13.56 14.16 14.49
C PRO A 352 -14.90 14.89 14.70
N GLY A 353 -16.01 14.28 14.27
CA GLY A 353 -17.36 14.82 14.45
C GLY A 353 -18.04 14.41 15.75
N ALA A 354 -17.58 13.34 16.43
CA ALA A 354 -18.19 12.83 17.67
C ALA A 354 -17.27 11.89 18.48
N LEU A 355 -16.44 12.47 19.33
CA LEU A 355 -15.45 11.79 20.18
C LEU A 355 -15.98 10.65 21.08
N ASN A 356 -15.06 9.84 21.61
CA ASN A 356 -15.27 8.64 22.43
C ASN A 356 -15.80 7.46 21.61
N ARG A 357 -15.25 7.31 20.41
CA ARG A 357 -15.56 6.21 19.48
C ARG A 357 -14.27 5.54 19.00
N GLN A 358 -13.34 5.37 19.94
CA GLN A 358 -12.02 4.86 19.63
C GLN A 358 -12.07 3.46 19.03
N TRP A 359 -11.24 3.19 18.03
CA TRP A 359 -10.99 1.84 17.54
C TRP A 359 -10.41 0.95 18.64
N ASP A 360 -10.51 -0.38 18.51
CA ASP A 360 -9.83 -1.29 19.44
C ASP A 360 -9.41 -2.54 18.67
N GLY A 361 -8.16 -2.47 18.22
CA GLY A 361 -7.54 -3.43 17.32
C GLY A 361 -6.47 -2.77 16.46
N GLY A 362 -5.94 -3.54 15.52
CA GLY A 362 -4.88 -3.12 14.59
C GLY A 362 -5.41 -2.27 13.44
N ILE A 363 -4.59 -1.33 12.97
CA ILE A 363 -4.74 -0.57 11.73
C ILE A 363 -3.41 -0.57 11.00
N ASP A 364 -3.47 -0.78 9.70
CA ASP A 364 -2.31 -0.92 8.81
C ASP A 364 -2.67 -0.41 7.40
N ASP A 365 -1.67 0.03 6.63
CA ASP A 365 -1.77 0.32 5.18
C ASP A 365 -2.98 1.20 4.76
N VAL A 366 -3.13 2.38 5.37
CA VAL A 366 -4.22 3.32 5.07
C VAL A 366 -3.88 4.10 3.80
N ALA A 367 -4.78 4.14 2.82
CA ALA A 367 -4.57 4.95 1.60
C ALA A 367 -5.85 5.61 1.11
N ILE A 368 -5.70 6.76 0.45
CA ILE A 368 -6.82 7.54 -0.08
C ILE A 368 -6.52 7.92 -1.54
N TRP A 369 -7.50 7.79 -2.42
CA TRP A 369 -7.45 8.28 -3.80
C TRP A 369 -8.54 9.32 -4.03
N ARG A 370 -8.27 10.29 -4.92
CA ARG A 370 -9.27 11.26 -5.42
C ARG A 370 -10.12 10.72 -6.57
N ARG A 371 -10.17 9.39 -6.72
CA ARG A 371 -10.96 8.63 -7.69
C ARG A 371 -11.54 7.38 -7.05
N ALA A 372 -12.61 6.84 -7.62
CA ALA A 372 -13.07 5.51 -7.26
C ALA A 372 -12.13 4.45 -7.87
N LEU A 373 -11.66 3.49 -7.06
CA LEU A 373 -10.99 2.29 -7.55
C LEU A 373 -12.05 1.31 -8.07
N THR A 374 -11.69 0.52 -9.09
CA THR A 374 -12.50 -0.62 -9.54
C THR A 374 -12.49 -1.72 -8.48
N ALA A 375 -13.46 -2.65 -8.53
CA ALA A 375 -13.56 -3.74 -7.55
C ALA A 375 -12.32 -4.65 -7.57
N GLU A 376 -11.49 -4.53 -8.60
CA GLU A 376 -10.44 -5.47 -8.89
C GLU A 376 -9.06 -4.88 -8.82
N GLN A 377 -8.92 -3.56 -8.98
CA GLN A 377 -7.86 -2.82 -8.29
C GLN A 377 -7.92 -3.14 -6.78
N ILE A 378 -9.13 -3.13 -6.21
CA ILE A 378 -9.35 -3.50 -4.80
C ILE A 378 -9.01 -4.96 -4.53
N GLN A 379 -9.47 -5.90 -5.37
CA GLN A 379 -9.15 -7.32 -5.23
C GLN A 379 -7.65 -7.60 -5.41
N ALA A 380 -6.97 -6.93 -6.33
CA ALA A 380 -5.54 -7.07 -6.56
C ALA A 380 -4.75 -6.64 -5.33
N ILE A 381 -5.12 -5.50 -4.72
CA ILE A 381 -4.50 -5.04 -3.47
C ILE A 381 -4.74 -6.06 -2.34
N TYR A 382 -5.96 -6.58 -2.20
CA TYR A 382 -6.26 -7.63 -1.21
C TYR A 382 -5.42 -8.90 -1.43
N LEU A 383 -5.38 -9.41 -2.66
CA LEU A 383 -4.65 -10.64 -2.99
C LEU A 383 -3.14 -10.46 -2.75
N ALA A 384 -2.57 -9.32 -3.13
CA ALA A 384 -1.19 -8.99 -2.81
C ALA A 384 -0.94 -9.01 -1.31
N GLY A 385 -1.83 -8.39 -0.53
CA GLY A 385 -1.75 -8.41 0.93
C GLY A 385 -1.81 -9.82 1.51
N THR A 386 -2.74 -10.66 1.06
CA THR A 386 -2.77 -12.07 1.52
C THR A 386 -1.54 -12.89 1.12
N ASN A 387 -0.74 -12.40 0.15
CA ASN A 387 0.54 -12.97 -0.26
C ASN A 387 1.76 -12.27 0.38
N GLY A 388 1.54 -11.37 1.34
CA GLY A 388 2.60 -10.69 2.09
C GLY A 388 3.22 -9.49 1.37
N GLN A 389 2.49 -8.85 0.46
CA GLN A 389 2.92 -7.64 -0.25
C GLN A 389 2.00 -6.48 0.12
N SER A 390 2.59 -5.39 0.64
CA SER A 390 1.87 -4.15 0.96
C SER A 390 1.38 -3.42 -0.28
N LEU A 391 0.50 -2.43 -0.11
CA LEU A 391 0.18 -1.50 -1.20
C LEU A 391 1.44 -0.78 -1.69
N GLY A 392 2.34 -0.39 -0.76
CA GLY A 392 3.63 0.20 -1.05
C GLY A 392 4.49 -0.66 -1.99
N ASP A 393 4.50 -1.98 -1.80
CA ASP A 393 5.23 -2.92 -2.68
C ASP A 393 4.66 -2.95 -4.09
N LEU A 394 3.32 -2.89 -4.23
CA LEU A 394 2.64 -2.90 -5.52
C LEU A 394 2.90 -1.63 -6.32
N ILE A 395 2.88 -0.47 -5.66
CA ILE A 395 3.03 0.82 -6.32
C ILE A 395 4.48 1.29 -6.40
N GLY A 396 5.37 0.68 -5.62
CA GLY A 396 6.78 1.07 -5.47
C GLY A 396 7.82 0.09 -6.03
N GLY A 397 7.41 -0.99 -6.70
CA GLY A 397 8.30 -2.08 -7.15
C GLY A 397 9.70 -1.65 -7.61
N ALA A 398 10.73 -2.18 -6.94
CA ALA A 398 12.17 -2.09 -7.24
C ALA A 398 12.65 -0.72 -7.80
N GLY A 399 12.24 0.39 -7.19
CA GLY A 399 12.61 1.71 -7.72
C GLY A 399 12.41 2.93 -6.83
N ILE A 400 11.80 2.81 -5.64
CA ILE A 400 11.65 3.94 -4.70
C ILE A 400 12.70 3.84 -3.60
N ASP A 401 13.24 5.00 -3.22
CA ASP A 401 14.36 5.17 -2.30
C ASP A 401 14.09 4.44 -0.96
N PRO A 402 14.77 3.30 -0.67
CA PRO A 402 14.56 2.54 0.56
C PRO A 402 14.95 3.34 1.80
N LEU A 403 15.68 4.44 1.64
CA LEU A 403 16.09 5.34 2.72
C LEU A 403 15.19 6.57 2.83
N GLY A 404 14.19 6.75 1.96
CA GLY A 404 13.19 7.82 2.10
C GLY A 404 13.79 9.24 2.20
N LEU A 405 14.80 9.57 1.39
CA LEU A 405 15.50 10.86 1.46
C LEU A 405 14.57 12.05 1.15
N ALA A 406 14.31 12.86 2.17
CA ALA A 406 13.63 14.15 2.07
C ALA A 406 14.64 15.30 2.15
N VAL A 407 14.47 16.32 1.29
CA VAL A 407 15.36 17.47 1.21
C VAL A 407 14.58 18.77 1.38
N SER A 408 14.98 19.59 2.34
CA SER A 408 14.33 20.86 2.64
C SER A 408 15.35 21.94 3.03
N LEU A 409 14.87 23.13 3.41
CA LEU A 409 15.70 24.15 4.04
C LEU A 409 15.65 23.99 5.56
N ALA A 410 16.77 24.25 6.23
CA ALA A 410 16.82 24.29 7.69
C ALA A 410 15.84 25.34 8.25
N GLU A 411 15.18 25.02 9.36
CA GLU A 411 14.10 25.84 9.93
C GLU A 411 14.61 27.24 10.36
N ASP A 412 15.85 27.30 10.83
CA ASP A 412 16.49 28.51 11.36
C ASP A 412 17.42 29.22 10.36
N ASP A 413 17.71 28.63 9.20
CA ASP A 413 18.59 29.22 8.18
C ASP A 413 18.17 28.85 6.74
N PRO A 414 17.61 29.79 5.95
CA PRO A 414 17.17 29.54 4.58
C PRO A 414 18.33 29.33 3.60
N LEU A 415 19.58 29.43 4.04
CA LEU A 415 20.78 29.15 3.24
C LEU A 415 21.37 27.76 3.51
N THR A 416 20.77 26.98 4.41
CA THR A 416 21.23 25.65 4.79
C THR A 416 20.22 24.60 4.30
N ILE A 417 20.73 23.51 3.73
CA ILE A 417 19.94 22.37 3.28
C ILE A 417 19.82 21.39 4.44
N ARG A 418 18.62 20.87 4.69
CA ARG A 418 18.35 19.75 5.59
C ARG A 418 18.03 18.52 4.76
N ALA A 419 18.72 17.41 5.04
CA ALA A 419 18.46 16.10 4.48
C ALA A 419 18.00 15.15 5.58
N GLU A 420 16.88 14.47 5.37
CA GLU A 420 16.28 13.54 6.33
C GLU A 420 16.08 12.19 5.65
N PHE A 421 16.45 11.08 6.29
CA PHE A 421 16.38 9.75 5.70
C PHE A 421 16.26 8.67 6.79
N ASN A 422 15.66 7.54 6.43
CA ASN A 422 15.46 6.38 7.31
C ASN A 422 16.80 5.66 7.53
N THR A 423 16.96 5.12 8.74
CA THR A 423 18.17 4.40 9.15
C THR A 423 17.83 3.10 9.85
N GLN A 424 18.59 2.04 9.56
CA GLN A 424 18.46 0.74 10.21
C GLN A 424 19.52 0.58 11.30
N PRO A 425 19.20 -0.11 12.41
CA PRO A 425 20.21 -0.49 13.39
C PRO A 425 21.39 -1.18 12.70
N ALA A 426 22.61 -0.92 13.19
CA ALA A 426 23.84 -1.48 12.64
C ALA A 426 24.08 -1.20 11.13
N ARG A 427 23.69 0.00 10.65
CA ARG A 427 24.10 0.55 9.36
C ARG A 427 24.76 1.92 9.52
N GLN A 428 25.48 2.36 8.49
CA GLN A 428 25.95 3.74 8.35
C GLN A 428 25.60 4.31 6.98
N TYR A 429 25.69 5.64 6.85
CA TYR A 429 25.17 6.37 5.71
C TYR A 429 26.10 7.48 5.22
N ASP A 430 26.21 7.65 3.90
CA ASP A 430 26.94 8.75 3.29
C ASP A 430 26.03 9.67 2.49
N ILE A 431 26.28 10.99 2.56
CA ILE A 431 25.68 11.94 1.63
C ILE A 431 26.55 12.03 0.37
N LEU A 432 25.97 11.66 -0.77
CA LEU A 432 26.58 11.81 -2.09
C LEU A 432 26.05 13.07 -2.79
N VAL A 433 26.91 13.76 -3.53
CA VAL A 433 26.57 14.99 -4.25
C VAL A 433 27.07 14.96 -5.69
N SER A 434 26.27 15.53 -6.60
CA SER A 434 26.65 15.69 -8.01
C SER A 434 26.01 16.96 -8.61
N PRO A 435 26.70 17.68 -9.50
CA PRO A 435 26.07 18.73 -10.31
C PRO A 435 25.29 18.18 -11.52
N ASP A 436 25.37 16.87 -11.81
CA ASP A 436 24.74 16.21 -12.96
C ASP A 436 23.97 14.96 -12.51
N LEU A 437 22.67 14.95 -12.78
CA LEU A 437 21.78 13.82 -12.45
C LEU A 437 22.00 12.61 -13.37
N ASN A 438 22.65 12.80 -14.54
CA ASN A 438 22.83 11.74 -15.53
C ASN A 438 24.06 10.86 -15.26
N SER A 439 24.93 11.22 -14.31
CA SER A 439 26.04 10.35 -13.91
C SER A 439 25.54 9.19 -13.05
N PRO A 440 26.06 7.96 -13.24
CA PRO A 440 25.77 6.84 -12.36
C PRO A 440 25.98 7.20 -10.88
N ARG A 441 25.04 6.83 -9.99
CA ARG A 441 25.05 7.25 -8.56
C ARG A 441 26.28 6.77 -7.80
N ASP A 442 26.82 5.61 -8.15
CA ASP A 442 28.08 5.04 -7.64
C ASP A 442 29.32 5.86 -8.01
N THR A 443 29.19 6.84 -8.91
CA THR A 443 30.28 7.76 -9.30
C THR A 443 30.15 9.17 -8.69
N TRP A 444 29.11 9.42 -7.89
CA TRP A 444 28.89 10.71 -7.24
C TRP A 444 29.91 10.93 -6.13
N THR A 445 30.19 12.20 -5.79
CA THR A 445 31.22 12.54 -4.80
C THR A 445 30.61 12.54 -3.41
N GLU A 446 31.27 11.91 -2.43
CA GLU A 446 30.86 12.03 -1.03
C GLU A 446 31.03 13.47 -0.52
N LEU A 447 30.04 13.97 0.21
CA LEU A 447 30.05 15.31 0.78
C LEU A 447 30.97 15.35 2.01
N GLU A 448 32.02 16.17 1.95
CA GLU A 448 33.00 16.30 3.05
C GLU A 448 32.32 16.64 4.39
N GLY A 449 32.54 15.79 5.40
CA GLY A 449 31.98 15.93 6.74
C GLY A 449 30.65 15.21 6.98
N TYR A 450 30.13 14.54 5.96
CA TYR A 450 28.87 13.75 5.99
C TYR A 450 29.11 12.34 5.44
N GLN A 451 30.28 11.79 5.75
CA GLN A 451 30.62 10.37 5.62
C GLN A 451 30.31 9.64 6.93
N ASP A 452 30.05 8.34 6.84
CA ASP A 452 29.92 7.42 7.99
C ASP A 452 28.88 7.90 9.03
N ILE A 453 27.75 8.44 8.58
CA ILE A 453 26.68 8.93 9.45
C ILE A 453 26.07 7.73 10.18
N PRO A 454 26.00 7.74 11.53
CA PRO A 454 25.39 6.65 12.26
C PRO A 454 23.91 6.50 11.98
N ALA A 455 23.40 5.28 12.10
CA ALA A 455 21.98 5.07 12.21
C ALA A 455 21.43 5.81 13.45
N ASP A 456 20.34 6.56 13.28
CA ASP A 456 19.69 7.23 14.39
C ASP A 456 18.87 6.22 15.19
N GLU A 457 18.92 6.30 16.52
CA GLU A 457 18.14 5.43 17.42
C GLU A 457 16.63 5.52 17.16
N SER A 458 16.12 6.62 16.57
CA SER A 458 14.71 6.78 16.20
C SER A 458 14.33 6.08 14.89
N GLY A 459 15.30 5.52 14.16
CA GLY A 459 15.11 4.99 12.81
C GLY A 459 15.12 6.05 11.71
N ARG A 460 15.44 7.31 12.03
CA ARG A 460 15.49 8.40 11.04
C ARG A 460 16.54 9.45 11.39
N ALA A 461 17.51 9.65 10.51
CA ALA A 461 18.56 10.66 10.65
C ALA A 461 18.14 12.00 10.02
N SER A 462 18.63 13.10 10.60
CA SER A 462 18.48 14.47 10.08
C SER A 462 19.83 15.17 10.10
N VAL A 463 20.32 15.57 8.92
CA VAL A 463 21.61 16.26 8.77
C VAL A 463 21.45 17.56 8.00
N GLU A 464 22.18 18.60 8.41
CA GLU A 464 22.11 19.93 7.83
C GLU A 464 23.46 20.38 7.28
N PHE A 465 23.52 20.80 6.01
CA PHE A 465 24.75 21.24 5.36
C PHE A 465 24.56 22.43 4.43
N ALA A 466 25.65 23.17 4.20
CA ALA A 466 25.67 24.26 3.23
C ALA A 466 25.51 23.72 1.80
N PRO A 467 24.86 24.47 0.88
CA PRO A 467 24.70 24.08 -0.51
C PRO A 467 26.04 23.67 -1.15
N PRO A 468 26.16 22.43 -1.65
CA PRO A 468 27.44 21.91 -2.15
C PRO A 468 27.89 22.54 -3.48
N PHE A 469 26.99 23.21 -4.19
CA PHE A 469 27.26 23.81 -5.50
C PHE A 469 26.68 25.22 -5.61
N ASP A 470 27.34 26.06 -6.41
CA ASP A 470 26.79 27.36 -6.84
C ASP A 470 25.66 27.11 -7.88
N GLY A 471 24.41 27.11 -7.42
CA GLY A 471 23.23 26.93 -8.28
C GLY A 471 22.52 25.61 -8.04
N VAL A 472 22.30 24.83 -9.10
CA VAL A 472 21.59 23.54 -9.03
C VAL A 472 22.60 22.42 -8.80
N GLY A 473 22.28 21.53 -7.88
CA GLY A 473 22.95 20.24 -7.71
C GLY A 473 22.00 19.23 -7.11
N PHE A 474 22.46 17.99 -7.04
CA PHE A 474 21.69 16.83 -6.63
C PHE A 474 22.40 16.16 -5.46
N ILE A 475 21.61 15.57 -4.57
CA ILE A 475 22.09 14.78 -3.44
C ILE A 475 21.48 13.38 -3.48
N ALA A 476 22.16 12.41 -2.88
CA ALA A 476 21.67 11.06 -2.65
C ALA A 476 22.22 10.55 -1.31
N VAL A 477 21.58 9.54 -0.73
CA VAL A 477 22.11 8.81 0.43
C VAL A 477 22.57 7.43 -0.03
N ARG A 478 23.73 6.98 0.46
CA ARG A 478 24.19 5.60 0.30
C ARG A 478 24.18 4.95 1.68
N GLU A 479 23.50 3.82 1.79
CA GLU A 479 23.67 2.90 2.92
C GLU A 479 24.93 2.08 2.71
N GLU A 480 25.71 1.92 3.79
CA GLU A 480 26.85 1.02 3.83
C GLU A 480 26.72 0.04 4.99
N GLY A 481 27.27 -1.17 4.78
CA GLY A 481 27.70 -2.00 5.89
C GLY A 481 28.81 -1.27 6.64
N LEU A 482 28.91 -1.51 7.95
CA LEU A 482 29.87 -0.78 8.76
C LEU A 482 31.28 -1.35 8.51
N PRO A 483 32.35 -0.55 8.60
CA PRO A 483 33.69 -1.07 8.43
C PRO A 483 33.95 -2.20 9.44
N ALA A 484 34.34 -3.36 8.92
CA ALA A 484 34.81 -4.48 9.72
C ALA A 484 35.97 -4.02 10.60
N PHE A 485 35.78 -4.01 11.92
CA PHE A 485 36.91 -3.80 12.84
C PHE A 485 37.69 -5.09 13.09
N PHE A 486 37.08 -6.23 12.79
CA PHE A 486 37.71 -7.54 12.82
C PHE A 486 37.24 -8.36 11.61
N GLU A 487 38.16 -9.05 10.97
CA GLU A 487 37.89 -9.98 9.88
C GLU A 487 38.93 -11.10 9.94
N GLU A 488 38.47 -12.34 9.79
CA GLU A 488 39.32 -13.52 9.70
C GLU A 488 38.71 -14.54 8.73
N ASP A 489 39.44 -14.81 7.65
CA ASP A 489 39.09 -15.79 6.61
C ASP A 489 39.78 -17.15 6.84
N PHE A 490 40.62 -17.26 7.88
CA PHE A 490 41.39 -18.45 8.26
C PHE A 490 42.38 -19.00 7.21
N GLU A 491 42.56 -18.31 6.09
CA GLU A 491 43.41 -18.77 5.00
C GLU A 491 44.90 -18.50 5.26
N THR A 492 45.20 -17.63 6.23
CA THR A 492 46.57 -17.28 6.62
C THR A 492 47.05 -17.95 7.90
N GLY A 493 46.18 -18.71 8.57
CA GLY A 493 46.48 -19.41 9.81
C GLY A 493 45.32 -19.35 10.81
N ASP A 494 45.62 -19.58 12.08
CA ASP A 494 44.61 -19.60 13.15
C ASP A 494 44.10 -18.22 13.58
N GLY A 495 44.63 -17.11 13.04
CA GLY A 495 44.20 -15.77 13.42
C GLY A 495 44.39 -15.42 14.90
N GLY A 496 45.11 -16.23 15.68
CA GLY A 496 45.16 -16.14 17.15
C GLY A 496 43.95 -16.75 17.88
N TRP A 497 43.06 -17.44 17.16
CA TRP A 497 41.98 -18.23 17.73
C TRP A 497 42.53 -19.43 18.52
N THR A 498 41.80 -19.83 19.56
CA THR A 498 42.25 -20.88 20.48
C THR A 498 41.14 -21.91 20.70
N ALA A 499 41.42 -23.16 20.34
CA ALA A 499 40.57 -24.31 20.62
C ALA A 499 40.82 -24.87 22.03
N VAL A 500 39.74 -25.22 22.73
CA VAL A 500 39.75 -25.84 24.06
C VAL A 500 38.76 -27.00 24.08
N ALA A 501 39.18 -28.14 24.64
CA ALA A 501 38.27 -29.21 25.05
C ALA A 501 37.92 -29.02 26.53
N ASN A 502 36.64 -28.86 26.82
CA ASN A 502 36.08 -28.71 28.16
C ASN A 502 35.71 -30.06 28.79
N ASP A 503 35.66 -31.13 27.99
CA ASP A 503 35.46 -32.49 28.44
C ASP A 503 36.79 -33.27 28.65
N ALA A 504 36.70 -34.40 29.34
CA ALA A 504 37.87 -35.24 29.67
C ALA A 504 38.24 -36.25 28.57
N SER A 505 37.33 -36.51 27.62
CA SER A 505 37.49 -37.49 26.55
C SER A 505 38.32 -36.91 25.42
N ALA A 506 38.12 -35.62 25.10
CA ALA A 506 38.76 -34.86 24.04
C ALA A 506 38.79 -35.62 22.70
N ASN A 507 37.69 -36.34 22.42
CA ASN A 507 37.44 -37.09 21.19
C ASN A 507 36.91 -36.19 20.06
N THR A 508 36.40 -35.01 20.40
CA THR A 508 36.21 -33.89 19.47
C THR A 508 37.13 -32.74 19.87
N GLN A 509 37.67 -32.03 18.89
CA GLN A 509 38.39 -30.78 19.07
C GLN A 509 38.00 -29.84 17.94
N TRP A 510 37.95 -28.54 18.20
CA TRP A 510 37.99 -27.59 17.10
C TRP A 510 39.34 -27.75 16.39
N GLU A 511 39.31 -27.98 15.08
CA GLU A 511 40.48 -28.16 14.23
C GLU A 511 40.39 -27.22 13.02
N LEU A 512 41.50 -26.53 12.73
CA LEU A 512 41.64 -25.68 11.56
C LEU A 512 42.24 -26.47 10.40
N GLY A 513 41.60 -26.41 9.24
CA GLY A 513 42.09 -27.01 8.01
C GLY A 513 40.97 -27.32 7.04
N ALA A 514 41.26 -28.11 6.01
CA ALA A 514 40.25 -28.56 5.06
C ALA A 514 39.28 -29.55 5.73
N PRO A 515 37.98 -29.23 5.82
CA PRO A 515 36.98 -30.16 6.35
C PRO A 515 36.94 -31.46 5.53
N SER A 516 36.66 -32.57 6.20
CA SER A 516 36.73 -33.92 5.65
C SER A 516 35.78 -34.91 6.33
N GLY A 517 34.71 -34.40 6.96
CA GLY A 517 33.66 -35.20 7.58
C GLY A 517 32.88 -36.05 6.56
N THR A 518 32.13 -37.03 7.07
CA THR A 518 31.41 -38.00 6.23
C THR A 518 30.23 -37.36 5.49
N THR A 519 29.53 -36.42 6.12
CA THR A 519 28.34 -35.73 5.59
C THR A 519 28.47 -34.20 5.51
N GLY A 520 29.62 -33.67 5.95
CA GLY A 520 29.92 -32.25 6.02
C GLY A 520 30.58 -31.64 4.79
N PRO A 521 31.06 -30.39 4.91
CA PRO A 521 31.77 -29.74 3.82
C PRO A 521 33.13 -30.43 3.58
N LEU A 522 33.66 -30.26 2.36
CA LEU A 522 34.99 -30.78 1.97
C LEU A 522 36.03 -29.65 1.75
N THR A 523 35.57 -28.41 1.94
CA THR A 523 36.32 -27.15 1.79
C THR A 523 35.80 -26.17 2.84
N GLY A 524 36.48 -25.05 3.05
CA GLY A 524 35.85 -23.92 3.72
C GLY A 524 34.81 -23.23 2.81
N ALA A 525 34.26 -22.12 3.31
CA ALA A 525 33.24 -21.35 2.63
C ALA A 525 33.78 -20.77 1.32
N GLY A 526 32.92 -20.67 0.29
CA GLY A 526 33.35 -20.20 -1.02
C GLY A 526 34.43 -21.07 -1.69
N GLN A 527 34.59 -22.32 -1.27
CA GLN A 527 35.66 -23.25 -1.69
C GLN A 527 37.07 -22.84 -1.24
N SER A 528 37.18 -22.12 -0.12
CA SER A 528 38.44 -21.82 0.57
C SER A 528 39.12 -23.11 1.07
N LEU A 529 40.40 -23.01 1.44
CA LEU A 529 41.17 -24.18 1.86
C LEU A 529 40.86 -24.59 3.30
N ASN A 530 40.64 -23.63 4.18
CA ASN A 530 40.52 -23.87 5.61
C ASN A 530 39.18 -23.38 6.14
N ALA A 531 38.69 -24.07 7.16
CA ALA A 531 37.65 -23.61 8.06
C ALA A 531 37.95 -24.20 9.45
N TRP A 532 37.40 -23.62 10.49
CA TRP A 532 37.37 -24.29 11.80
C TRP A 532 36.22 -25.29 11.81
N SER A 533 36.48 -26.53 12.20
CA SER A 533 35.46 -27.58 12.27
C SER A 533 35.55 -28.37 13.58
N THR A 534 34.42 -28.88 14.06
CA THR A 534 34.34 -29.79 15.21
C THR A 534 34.91 -31.17 14.86
N ASN A 535 36.25 -31.25 14.80
CA ASN A 535 37.10 -32.15 14.03
C ASN A 535 37.13 -31.81 12.54
N LEU A 536 38.25 -32.07 11.87
CA LEU A 536 38.25 -32.13 10.40
C LEU A 536 37.48 -33.34 9.88
N GLY A 537 37.21 -34.34 10.72
CA GLY A 537 36.38 -35.50 10.40
C GLY A 537 35.03 -35.43 11.12
N ASP A 538 34.46 -36.58 11.45
CA ASP A 538 33.23 -36.64 12.24
C ASP A 538 33.49 -36.26 13.72
N TYR A 539 32.54 -35.59 14.37
CA TYR A 539 32.63 -35.33 15.81
C TYR A 539 32.40 -36.61 16.63
N GLY A 540 32.85 -36.59 17.87
CA GLY A 540 32.69 -37.66 18.85
C GLY A 540 31.56 -37.42 19.85
N THR A 541 31.20 -38.48 20.57
CA THR A 541 30.22 -38.49 21.68
C THR A 541 30.64 -37.67 22.89
N ASP A 542 29.67 -37.21 23.67
CA ASP A 542 29.82 -36.58 24.98
C ASP A 542 30.87 -35.45 24.97
N SER A 543 30.95 -34.70 23.87
CA SER A 543 31.95 -33.66 23.68
C SER A 543 31.44 -32.33 24.22
N ASP A 544 32.35 -31.54 24.78
CA ASP A 544 32.10 -30.13 25.12
C ASP A 544 33.37 -29.38 24.74
N ILE A 545 33.29 -28.61 23.66
CA ILE A 545 34.45 -27.93 23.08
C ILE A 545 34.14 -26.47 22.80
N SER A 546 35.14 -25.63 22.96
CA SER A 546 35.04 -24.19 22.76
C SER A 546 36.13 -23.70 21.82
N LEU A 547 35.75 -22.85 20.88
CA LEU A 547 36.66 -22.10 20.03
C LEU A 547 36.56 -20.63 20.41
N PHE A 548 37.68 -20.08 20.87
CA PHE A 548 37.76 -18.69 21.30
C PHE A 548 38.42 -17.82 20.24
N SER A 549 37.82 -16.67 19.95
CA SER A 549 38.48 -15.60 19.21
C SER A 549 39.67 -15.03 20.01
N PRO A 550 40.57 -14.29 19.36
CA PRO A 550 41.46 -13.37 20.06
C PRO A 550 40.66 -12.38 20.93
N PRO A 551 41.29 -11.74 21.93
CA PRO A 551 40.73 -10.58 22.61
C PRO A 551 40.41 -9.45 21.61
N LEU A 552 39.19 -8.94 21.68
CA LEU A 552 38.63 -7.88 20.86
C LEU A 552 38.25 -6.72 21.76
N ASP A 553 38.75 -5.53 21.45
CA ASP A 553 38.52 -4.32 22.24
C ASP A 553 37.28 -3.59 21.72
N PHE A 554 36.14 -3.82 22.39
CA PHE A 554 34.88 -3.13 22.09
C PHE A 554 34.81 -1.76 22.78
N SER A 555 35.92 -1.20 23.28
CA SER A 555 35.93 0.13 23.87
C SER A 555 35.83 1.24 22.81
N GLY A 556 34.94 2.20 23.05
CA GLY A 556 34.74 3.33 22.15
C GLY A 556 33.98 2.98 20.88
N ILE A 557 33.50 1.74 20.74
CA ILE A 557 32.45 1.39 19.80
C ILE A 557 31.10 1.43 20.53
N PRO A 558 30.01 1.83 19.86
CA PRO A 558 28.69 2.01 20.46
C PRO A 558 27.76 0.80 20.25
N GLY A 559 28.10 -0.07 19.31
CA GLY A 559 27.48 -1.37 19.07
C GLY A 559 28.34 -2.15 18.07
N ALA A 560 27.99 -3.40 17.80
CA ALA A 560 28.63 -4.20 16.76
C ALA A 560 27.77 -5.40 16.35
N GLU A 561 28.05 -5.98 15.19
CA GLU A 561 27.46 -7.24 14.73
C GLU A 561 28.55 -8.23 14.35
N LEU A 562 28.36 -9.50 14.73
CA LEU A 562 29.18 -10.64 14.34
C LEU A 562 28.52 -11.35 13.17
N THR A 563 29.21 -11.44 12.05
CA THR A 563 28.80 -12.23 10.87
C THR A 563 29.83 -13.33 10.62
N PHE A 564 29.37 -14.53 10.28
CA PHE A 564 30.25 -15.65 9.93
C PHE A 564 29.51 -16.64 9.03
N ASP A 565 30.26 -17.36 8.19
CA ASP A 565 29.72 -18.47 7.41
C ASP A 565 29.72 -19.74 8.27
N ALA A 566 28.59 -20.43 8.31
CA ALA A 566 28.41 -21.65 9.08
C ALA A 566 27.94 -22.81 8.19
N PHE A 567 28.41 -24.02 8.51
CA PHE A 567 27.86 -25.26 7.98
C PHE A 567 27.45 -26.14 9.17
N ARG A 568 26.14 -26.36 9.33
CA ARG A 568 25.58 -27.20 10.38
C ARG A 568 25.26 -28.60 9.85
N ASP A 569 25.83 -29.60 10.50
CA ASP A 569 25.68 -31.01 10.17
C ASP A 569 25.82 -31.83 11.47
N ALA A 570 24.86 -31.72 12.36
CA ALA A 570 24.73 -32.58 13.55
C ALA A 570 23.64 -33.63 13.32
N ASP A 571 23.40 -34.55 14.25
CA ASP A 571 22.39 -35.60 14.07
C ASP A 571 20.92 -35.10 14.18
N GLY A 572 20.75 -33.82 14.50
CA GLY A 572 19.49 -33.12 14.66
C GLY A 572 18.79 -33.35 16.01
N PHE A 573 19.42 -34.05 16.96
CA PHE A 573 18.85 -34.35 18.26
C PHE A 573 19.88 -34.33 19.40
N GLY A 574 19.71 -33.42 20.36
CA GLY A 574 20.51 -33.44 21.60
C GLY A 574 21.86 -32.72 21.50
N ASP A 575 22.41 -32.59 20.30
CA ASP A 575 23.57 -31.74 20.02
C ASP A 575 23.19 -30.25 20.04
N THR A 576 24.07 -29.41 20.58
CA THR A 576 23.83 -27.97 20.71
C THR A 576 25.07 -27.17 20.37
N ALA A 577 24.87 -25.97 19.84
CA ALA A 577 25.93 -24.99 19.68
C ALA A 577 25.45 -23.60 20.15
N THR A 578 26.37 -22.83 20.74
CA THR A 578 26.07 -21.48 21.25
C THR A 578 27.21 -20.53 20.97
N ILE A 579 26.85 -19.26 20.78
CA ILE A 579 27.77 -18.14 20.69
C ILE A 579 27.68 -17.37 22.00
N ARG A 580 28.83 -17.09 22.61
CA ARG A 580 28.93 -16.33 23.85
C ARG A 580 29.98 -15.23 23.72
N PHE A 581 29.73 -14.11 24.37
CA PHE A 581 30.70 -13.03 24.53
C PHE A 581 31.21 -13.05 25.96
N LEU A 582 32.51 -13.24 26.14
CA LEU A 582 33.13 -13.38 27.46
C LEU A 582 34.11 -12.24 27.72
N ARG A 583 34.02 -11.61 28.90
CA ARG A 583 34.98 -10.59 29.32
C ARG A 583 36.37 -11.19 29.46
N VAL A 584 37.36 -10.54 28.85
CA VAL A 584 38.76 -10.93 28.96
C VAL A 584 39.26 -10.65 30.38
N GLY A 585 39.67 -11.71 31.08
CA GLY A 585 40.33 -11.63 32.38
C GLY A 585 39.62 -12.40 33.50
N ASP A 586 38.29 -12.46 33.46
CA ASP A 586 37.48 -13.23 34.42
C ASP A 586 36.47 -14.18 33.78
N ASP A 587 36.37 -14.18 32.44
CA ASP A 587 35.49 -15.03 31.63
C ASP A 587 34.02 -14.89 32.02
N ALA A 588 33.63 -13.72 32.55
CA ALA A 588 32.24 -13.40 32.81
C ALA A 588 31.47 -13.31 31.49
N LEU A 589 30.32 -14.00 31.41
CA LEU A 589 29.40 -13.88 30.28
C LEU A 589 28.84 -12.45 30.20
N LEU A 590 28.88 -11.88 29.00
CA LEU A 590 28.39 -10.56 28.67
C LEU A 590 27.14 -10.73 27.79
N GLY A 591 25.98 -10.43 28.35
CA GLY A 591 24.68 -10.61 27.69
C GLY A 591 24.15 -12.04 27.76
N VAL A 592 23.25 -12.36 26.83
CA VAL A 592 22.63 -13.67 26.69
C VAL A 592 23.40 -14.49 25.65
N GLU A 593 23.52 -15.81 25.87
CA GLU A 593 24.10 -16.71 24.87
C GLU A 593 23.16 -16.87 23.67
N THR A 594 23.71 -16.83 22.46
CA THR A 594 22.93 -16.96 21.22
C THR A 594 23.02 -18.40 20.71
N PRO A 595 21.92 -19.16 20.65
CA PRO A 595 21.95 -20.52 20.15
C PRO A 595 22.16 -20.55 18.63
N ILE A 596 22.98 -21.49 18.16
CA ILE A 596 23.01 -21.93 16.77
C ILE A 596 22.12 -23.17 16.68
N ASP A 597 21.07 -23.12 15.87
CA ASP A 597 20.12 -24.23 15.76
C ASP A 597 20.75 -25.42 15.02
N MET A 598 21.25 -26.38 15.79
CA MET A 598 21.85 -27.63 15.30
C MET A 598 20.82 -28.68 14.86
N ALA A 599 19.51 -28.37 14.91
CA ALA A 599 18.50 -29.20 14.24
C ALA A 599 18.46 -28.98 12.72
N ILE A 600 19.11 -27.92 12.22
CA ILE A 600 19.20 -27.60 10.80
C ILE A 600 20.38 -28.33 10.16
N PHE A 601 20.15 -28.87 8.96
CA PHE A 601 21.15 -29.50 8.11
C PHE A 601 21.41 -28.62 6.89
N ASP A 602 22.59 -28.04 6.81
CA ASP A 602 22.98 -27.21 5.68
C ASP A 602 23.56 -28.07 4.55
N THR A 603 23.30 -27.69 3.30
CA THR A 603 23.91 -28.33 2.11
C THR A 603 25.08 -27.54 1.54
N ASP A 604 25.25 -26.30 1.99
CA ASP A 604 26.35 -25.39 1.69
C ASP A 604 26.48 -24.41 2.87
N TYR A 605 27.60 -23.67 2.95
CA TYR A 605 27.76 -22.64 3.98
C TYR A 605 26.66 -21.58 3.88
N VAL A 606 26.14 -21.17 5.04
CA VAL A 606 25.16 -20.10 5.18
C VAL A 606 25.74 -19.00 6.06
N SER A 607 25.52 -17.75 5.67
CA SER A 607 25.94 -16.60 6.48
C SER A 607 24.97 -16.42 7.65
N LEU A 608 25.51 -16.39 8.86
CA LEU A 608 24.76 -16.13 10.09
C LEU A 608 25.25 -14.81 10.71
N THR A 609 24.30 -13.99 11.14
CA THR A 609 24.57 -12.70 11.80
C THR A 609 23.98 -12.70 13.21
N VAL A 610 24.76 -12.22 14.17
CA VAL A 610 24.40 -12.14 15.59
C VAL A 610 24.80 -10.77 16.14
N PRO A 611 23.89 -10.02 16.78
CA PRO A 611 24.24 -8.75 17.41
C PRO A 611 25.22 -8.98 18.57
N VAL A 612 26.23 -8.12 18.68
CA VAL A 612 27.11 -8.11 19.86
C VAL A 612 26.31 -7.56 21.04
N PRO A 613 26.22 -8.28 22.18
CA PRO A 613 25.43 -7.82 23.32
C PRO A 613 25.86 -6.46 23.85
N ALA A 614 24.91 -5.64 24.28
CA ALA A 614 25.18 -4.32 24.85
C ALA A 614 26.14 -4.38 26.06
N GLU A 615 26.13 -5.48 26.83
CA GLU A 615 27.05 -5.71 27.94
C GLU A 615 28.49 -5.99 27.51
N ALA A 616 28.71 -6.38 26.26
CA ALA A 616 30.05 -6.53 25.67
C ALA A 616 30.59 -5.21 25.13
N ILE A 617 29.72 -4.25 24.82
CA ILE A 617 30.11 -2.91 24.37
C ILE A 617 30.81 -2.16 25.50
N GLY A 618 31.96 -1.55 25.19
CA GLY A 618 32.82 -0.89 26.18
C GLY A 618 33.79 -1.81 26.92
N GLU A 619 33.74 -3.12 26.68
CA GLU A 619 34.59 -4.13 27.32
C GLU A 619 35.68 -4.64 26.35
N ASN A 620 36.74 -5.22 26.91
CA ASN A 620 37.61 -6.09 26.15
C ASN A 620 37.08 -7.53 26.29
N ALA A 621 36.56 -8.10 25.20
CA ALA A 621 35.84 -9.37 25.21
C ALA A 621 36.40 -10.33 24.16
N ARG A 622 36.02 -11.60 24.23
CA ARG A 622 36.28 -12.60 23.19
C ARG A 622 35.00 -13.37 22.88
N ILE A 623 34.89 -13.83 21.66
CA ILE A 623 33.79 -14.69 21.20
C ILE A 623 34.14 -16.13 21.53
N GLU A 624 33.16 -16.88 22.02
CA GLU A 624 33.21 -18.33 22.19
C GLU A 624 32.16 -18.97 21.28
N PHE A 625 32.61 -19.84 20.38
CA PHE A 625 31.76 -20.82 19.71
C PHE A 625 31.86 -22.12 20.49
N ASN A 626 30.82 -22.46 21.25
CA ASN A 626 30.75 -23.69 22.01
C ASN A 626 29.90 -24.72 21.25
N PHE A 627 30.39 -25.95 21.19
CA PHE A 627 29.67 -27.10 20.64
C PHE A 627 29.65 -28.21 21.70
N VAL A 628 28.46 -28.75 21.94
CA VAL A 628 28.23 -29.86 22.88
C VAL A 628 27.51 -30.96 22.13
N SER A 629 28.10 -32.16 22.12
CA SER A 629 27.44 -33.34 21.58
C SER A 629 26.84 -34.21 22.69
N ASP A 630 25.80 -34.95 22.33
CA ASP A 630 25.18 -35.90 23.23
C ASP A 630 25.93 -37.26 23.26
N GLY A 631 25.34 -38.28 23.90
CA GLY A 631 25.96 -39.60 24.05
C GLY A 631 25.86 -40.53 22.84
N THR A 632 25.32 -40.09 21.70
CA THR A 632 25.21 -40.89 20.47
C THR A 632 26.44 -40.77 19.58
N LEU A 633 26.86 -41.91 19.04
CA LEU A 633 27.99 -41.93 18.12
C LEU A 633 27.47 -41.66 16.71
N ASP A 634 27.97 -40.56 16.18
CA ASP A 634 27.47 -39.97 14.96
C ASP A 634 28.55 -39.93 13.87
N ALA A 635 28.10 -39.98 12.62
CA ALA A 635 28.94 -39.93 11.42
C ALA A 635 28.68 -38.62 10.68
N PHE A 636 28.75 -37.52 11.44
CA PHE A 636 28.38 -36.17 11.06
C PHE A 636 29.54 -35.23 11.36
N SER A 637 29.75 -34.17 10.56
CA SER A 637 30.90 -33.28 10.75
C SER A 637 30.71 -32.28 11.90
N GLY A 638 29.48 -32.08 12.35
CA GLY A 638 29.12 -31.17 13.43
C GLY A 638 28.98 -29.74 12.92
N LEU A 639 29.77 -28.82 13.47
CA LEU A 639 29.75 -27.42 13.08
C LEU A 639 31.08 -27.03 12.42
N SER A 640 31.01 -26.43 11.24
CA SER A 640 32.12 -25.72 10.61
C SER A 640 31.82 -24.23 10.53
N ILE A 641 32.82 -23.39 10.80
CA ILE A 641 32.73 -21.93 10.66
C ILE A 641 33.88 -21.37 9.83
N ASP A 642 33.60 -20.33 9.06
CA ASP A 642 34.53 -19.62 8.19
C ASP A 642 34.13 -18.13 8.04
N ASN A 643 34.99 -17.30 7.42
CA ASN A 643 34.72 -15.89 7.10
C ASN A 643 34.11 -15.08 8.25
N VAL A 644 34.79 -15.03 9.40
CA VAL A 644 34.29 -14.34 10.60
C VAL A 644 34.60 -12.86 10.52
N THR A 645 33.56 -12.03 10.55
CA THR A 645 33.64 -10.57 10.50
C THR A 645 32.92 -9.96 11.69
N ILE A 646 33.46 -8.87 12.23
CA ILE A 646 32.74 -8.03 13.19
C ILE A 646 32.74 -6.59 12.70
N GLU A 647 31.56 -6.05 12.53
CA GLU A 647 31.30 -4.73 11.97
C GLU A 647 30.84 -3.80 13.11
N VAL A 648 31.43 -2.60 13.21
CA VAL A 648 31.17 -1.64 14.31
C VAL A 648 29.86 -0.92 14.07
N ALA A 649 28.83 -1.10 14.88
CA ALA A 649 27.65 -0.23 14.80
C ALA A 649 28.05 1.21 15.11
N ALA A 650 27.43 2.18 14.45
CA ALA A 650 27.72 3.59 14.64
C ALA A 650 26.93 4.15 15.86
N PRO A 651 27.38 5.26 16.49
CA PRO A 651 26.95 5.64 17.85
C PRO A 651 25.61 6.30 18.01
#